data_AF-A0AAP0JQR1-F1
#
_entry.id   AF-A0AAP0JQR1-F1
#
_cell.length_a   1.000
_cell.length_b   1.000
_cell.length_c   1.000
_cell.angle_alpha   90.00
_cell.angle_beta   90.00
_cell.angle_gamma   90.00
#
_symmetry.space_group_name_H-M   'P 1'
#
loop_
_entity.id
_entity.type
_entity.pdbx_description
1 polymer ?
#
loop_
_entity_poly.entity_id
_entity_poly.type
_entity_poly.pdbx_seq_one_letter_code
_entity_poly.pdbx_strand_id
1 'polypeptide(L)'
;MEDNNIQRQERKCCEDAIKSKIEYTNLRRRNSYAELPEEEKERRRKLSREAYKRRKLLKGEISKLLQRKNVEYECGTESMAIDCAEKRLTPNGMLGENLERGSMSIEYINAEEVIMTNETMIMNVEQVSFSNKVVEIDRNGQMEKGTTRCSVFETSMGHSSEEDSDISESEVKEYGDVCYEALKNGKHKVKLSDSNFCSCPFCLGKNKPIYMYKAYLLQHAYWVAQGSKSRSNKQKANHLALAKYLESVRAPMGSSSSPNDEKASPMDKQKDELFVHPWTGIVVNLPGEQHDGRYEEESGSRLRDELTSKGFNPVRVLTLRSNDLGHSGKAIVEFNRDWSGFNNAISFEKYFETSHHGKKDWYARKSRGPNLYGWVAREDDYDYEGIVGNHLRKNGDLKTIAVIVSEEGFKTDELVENLATTIEDKDRHLKEYEYKYNETHMFFINLMHENDQLHEKYKKEITQLQQSSRVHLEKILDEHEKLKSSLDSQRTELEKLKLDLDSQRTELEKRSIELEMREAQKESQKRKLEEEREKGLRESPSTRSLIGVRRMGELDIKPFQESCKRKYSSMKEAEEEAVVLCSTWEDYLRDPEWHPFKVIEVNNKHQEIINEEDEKLKELGELGEETYNAVITALREMNEYNRSGRYIVPELWNFKDGRKATLKEGVSFILREWKLHKHKRTI
;
A
#
# COMPACT_ATOMS: atom_id res chain seq x y z
N MET A 1 17.29 41.44 -7.92
CA MET A 1 17.76 40.37 -8.84
C MET A 1 18.34 39.18 -8.08
N GLU A 2 18.92 39.36 -6.89
CA GLU A 2 19.47 38.27 -6.06
C GLU A 2 18.41 37.35 -5.44
N ASP A 3 17.26 37.88 -5.00
CA ASP A 3 16.17 37.05 -4.41
C ASP A 3 15.56 36.04 -5.40
N ASN A 4 15.49 36.39 -6.69
CA ASN A 4 15.02 35.46 -7.73
C ASN A 4 16.02 34.33 -8.03
N ASN A 5 17.31 34.54 -7.72
CA ASN A 5 18.34 33.55 -7.94
C ASN A 5 18.37 32.54 -6.78
N ILE A 6 18.16 33.00 -5.55
CA ILE A 6 18.03 32.15 -4.35
C ILE A 6 16.78 31.27 -4.45
N GLN A 7 15.62 31.82 -4.82
CA GLN A 7 14.41 31.03 -5.02
C GLN A 7 14.50 30.01 -6.16
N ARG A 8 15.27 30.30 -7.23
CA ARG A 8 15.56 29.32 -8.29
C ARG A 8 16.48 28.21 -7.81
N GLN A 9 17.48 28.54 -7.01
CA GLN A 9 18.42 27.58 -6.44
C GLN A 9 17.71 26.63 -5.46
N GLU A 10 16.81 27.15 -4.62
CA GLU A 10 16.01 26.36 -3.67
C GLU A 10 15.01 25.44 -4.36
N ARG A 11 14.31 25.90 -5.42
CA ARG A 11 13.43 25.04 -6.23
C ARG A 11 14.21 23.90 -6.89
N LYS A 12 15.38 24.20 -7.45
CA LYS A 12 16.23 23.19 -8.09
C LYS A 12 16.72 22.14 -7.08
N CYS A 13 17.10 22.58 -5.88
CA CYS A 13 17.51 21.68 -4.79
C CYS A 13 16.34 20.78 -4.32
N CYS A 14 15.11 21.33 -4.25
CA CYS A 14 13.91 20.54 -3.94
C CYS A 14 13.57 19.52 -5.05
N GLU A 15 13.65 19.92 -6.32
CA GLU A 15 13.43 19.00 -7.46
C GLU A 15 14.44 17.86 -7.47
N ASP A 16 15.71 18.14 -7.20
CA ASP A 16 16.77 17.13 -7.15
C ASP A 16 16.60 16.19 -5.95
N ALA A 17 16.14 16.70 -4.80
CA ALA A 17 15.81 15.89 -3.63
C ALA A 17 14.60 14.96 -3.89
N ILE A 18 13.57 15.45 -4.59
CA ILE A 18 12.40 14.65 -4.98
C ILE A 18 12.81 13.56 -5.97
N LYS A 19 13.63 13.88 -6.98
CA LYS A 19 14.15 12.89 -7.94
C LYS A 19 14.96 11.81 -7.26
N SER A 20 15.86 12.20 -6.34
CA SER A 20 16.69 11.24 -5.59
C SER A 20 15.84 10.33 -4.68
N LYS A 21 14.79 10.88 -4.06
CA LYS A 21 13.84 10.08 -3.25
C LYS A 21 13.04 9.09 -4.11
N ILE A 22 12.60 9.51 -5.30
CA ILE A 22 11.91 8.66 -6.26
C ILE A 22 12.84 7.53 -6.74
N GLU A 23 14.09 7.85 -7.09
CA GLU A 23 15.09 6.84 -7.48
C GLU A 23 15.38 5.84 -6.36
N TYR A 24 15.59 6.31 -5.12
CA TYR A 24 15.82 5.45 -3.97
C TYR A 24 14.62 4.53 -3.70
N THR A 25 13.40 5.05 -3.83
CA THR A 25 12.17 4.27 -3.63
C THR A 25 11.98 3.24 -4.75
N ASN A 26 12.31 3.60 -5.99
CA ASN A 26 12.28 2.69 -7.14
C ASN A 26 13.35 1.60 -7.03
N LEU A 27 14.54 1.93 -6.53
CA LEU A 27 15.62 0.99 -6.29
C LEU A 27 15.25 0.00 -5.16
N ARG A 28 14.66 0.50 -4.07
CA ARG A 28 14.15 -0.33 -2.97
C ARG A 28 13.02 -1.26 -3.42
N ARG A 29 12.12 -0.79 -4.29
CA ARG A 29 11.06 -1.63 -4.89
C ARG A 29 11.62 -2.70 -5.83
N ARG A 30 12.66 -2.37 -6.61
CA ARG A 30 13.36 -3.34 -7.49
C ARG A 30 14.08 -4.41 -6.67
N ASN A 31 14.77 -4.03 -5.59
CA ASN A 31 15.46 -4.97 -4.71
C ASN A 31 14.45 -5.86 -3.96
N SER A 32 13.37 -5.27 -3.43
CA SER A 32 12.28 -6.02 -2.79
C SER A 32 11.59 -7.00 -3.75
N TYR A 33 11.44 -6.66 -5.03
CA TYR A 33 10.90 -7.59 -6.03
C TYR A 33 11.89 -8.68 -6.43
N ALA A 34 13.20 -8.40 -6.40
CA ALA A 34 14.24 -9.38 -6.69
C ALA A 34 14.34 -10.47 -5.62
N GLU A 35 14.08 -10.11 -4.35
CA GLU A 35 14.13 -11.01 -3.18
C GLU A 35 12.87 -11.87 -2.97
N LEU A 36 11.79 -11.66 -3.75
CA LEU A 36 10.59 -12.49 -3.65
C LEU A 36 10.81 -13.93 -4.15
N PRO A 37 10.11 -14.94 -3.60
CA PRO A 37 10.06 -16.27 -4.19
C PRO A 37 9.50 -16.24 -5.62
N GLU A 38 10.03 -17.06 -6.53
CA GLU A 38 9.61 -17.05 -7.95
C GLU A 38 8.11 -17.35 -8.16
N GLU A 39 7.49 -18.14 -7.27
CA GLU A 39 6.04 -18.39 -7.30
C GLU A 39 5.22 -17.11 -7.10
N GLU A 40 5.66 -16.22 -6.20
CA GLU A 40 5.01 -14.93 -5.93
C GLU A 40 5.25 -13.94 -7.07
N LYS A 41 6.43 -13.99 -7.71
CA LYS A 41 6.70 -13.22 -8.95
C LYS A 41 5.81 -13.67 -10.10
N GLU A 42 5.61 -14.97 -10.28
CA GLU A 42 4.74 -15.50 -11.33
C GLU A 42 3.26 -15.20 -11.06
N ARG A 43 2.82 -15.27 -9.80
CA ARG A 43 1.48 -14.83 -9.38
C ARG A 43 1.23 -13.36 -9.73
N ARG A 44 2.19 -12.48 -9.46
CA ARG A 44 2.12 -11.05 -9.82
C ARG A 44 2.14 -10.82 -11.33
N ARG A 45 2.92 -11.57 -12.11
CA ARG A 45 2.90 -11.52 -13.58
C ARG A 45 1.53 -11.95 -14.13
N LYS A 46 0.91 -12.98 -13.55
CA LYS A 46 -0.42 -13.46 -13.94
C LYS A 46 -1.50 -12.40 -13.67
N LEU A 47 -1.49 -11.81 -12.48
CA LEU A 47 -2.38 -10.69 -12.12
C LEU A 47 -2.18 -9.48 -13.05
N SER A 48 -0.94 -9.15 -13.41
CA SER A 48 -0.63 -8.06 -14.34
C SER A 48 -1.17 -8.34 -15.76
N ARG A 49 -1.01 -9.57 -16.26
CA ARG A 49 -1.58 -10.00 -17.55
C ARG A 49 -3.11 -9.96 -17.55
N GLU A 50 -3.76 -10.36 -16.45
CA GLU A 50 -5.21 -10.29 -16.29
C GLU A 50 -5.71 -8.84 -16.21
N ALA A 51 -5.03 -7.98 -15.46
CA ALA A 51 -5.33 -6.55 -15.39
C ALA A 51 -5.20 -5.87 -16.76
N TYR A 52 -4.18 -6.21 -17.54
CA TYR A 52 -4.00 -5.72 -18.91
C TYR A 52 -5.15 -6.16 -19.83
N LYS A 53 -5.56 -7.43 -19.75
CA LYS A 53 -6.71 -7.96 -20.52
C LYS A 53 -8.02 -7.24 -20.14
N ARG A 54 -8.28 -7.05 -18.85
CA ARG A 54 -9.47 -6.32 -18.35
C ARG A 54 -9.46 -4.87 -18.81
N ARG A 55 -8.32 -4.17 -18.73
CA ARG A 55 -8.20 -2.78 -19.20
C ARG A 55 -8.46 -2.67 -20.72
N LYS A 56 -7.99 -3.64 -21.51
CA LYS A 56 -8.25 -3.69 -22.95
C LYS A 56 -9.73 -3.91 -23.29
N LEU A 57 -10.42 -4.76 -22.52
CA LEU A 57 -11.88 -4.97 -22.62
C LEU A 57 -12.65 -3.70 -22.27
N LEU A 58 -12.30 -3.05 -21.16
CA LEU A 58 -12.93 -1.81 -20.71
C LEU A 58 -12.75 -0.69 -21.75
N LYS A 59 -11.56 -0.55 -22.35
CA LYS A 59 -11.32 0.38 -23.46
C LYS A 59 -12.26 0.11 -24.65
N GLY A 60 -12.47 -1.16 -24.99
CA GLY A 60 -13.39 -1.56 -26.06
C GLY A 60 -14.85 -1.23 -25.74
N GLU A 61 -15.27 -1.38 -24.48
CA GLU A 61 -16.63 -1.03 -24.03
C GLU A 61 -16.85 0.48 -23.97
N ILE A 62 -15.85 1.23 -23.50
CA ILE A 62 -15.88 2.69 -23.48
C ILE A 62 -15.98 3.25 -24.91
N SER A 63 -15.17 2.78 -25.87
CA SER A 63 -15.30 3.19 -27.28
C SER A 63 -16.69 2.88 -27.86
N LYS A 64 -17.28 1.71 -27.54
CA LYS A 64 -18.64 1.37 -27.98
C LYS A 64 -19.71 2.28 -27.37
N LEU A 65 -19.58 2.63 -26.10
CA LEU A 65 -20.51 3.54 -25.42
C LEU A 65 -20.41 4.95 -25.98
N LEU A 66 -19.19 5.42 -26.27
CA LEU A 66 -18.95 6.72 -26.86
C LEU A 66 -19.49 6.80 -28.30
N GLN A 67 -19.30 5.74 -29.11
CA GLN A 67 -19.89 5.65 -30.45
C GLN A 67 -21.43 5.65 -30.43
N ARG A 68 -22.05 5.00 -29.43
CA ARG A 68 -23.53 4.98 -29.27
C ARG A 68 -24.11 6.34 -28.87
N LYS A 69 -23.35 7.19 -28.18
CA LYS A 69 -23.81 8.50 -27.69
C LYS A 69 -23.59 9.66 -28.66
N ASN A 70 -23.00 9.42 -29.83
CA ASN A 70 -22.79 10.42 -30.89
C ASN A 70 -22.18 11.73 -30.37
N VAL A 71 -21.20 11.62 -29.46
CA VAL A 71 -20.53 12.77 -28.83
C VAL A 71 -19.46 13.29 -29.79
N GLU A 72 -19.65 14.47 -30.35
CA GLU A 72 -18.57 15.20 -31.05
C GLU A 72 -17.54 15.67 -30.02
N TYR A 73 -16.26 15.37 -30.28
CA TYR A 73 -15.16 15.68 -29.38
C TYR A 73 -14.55 17.06 -29.70
N GLU A 74 -14.43 17.94 -28.70
CA GLU A 74 -13.59 19.16 -28.80
C GLU A 74 -12.08 18.86 -28.81
N CYS A 75 -11.68 17.62 -28.52
CA CYS A 75 -10.30 17.16 -28.61
C CYS A 75 -10.13 16.33 -29.87
N GLY A 76 -9.30 16.82 -30.81
CA GLY A 76 -9.30 16.45 -32.23
C GLY A 76 -9.11 14.98 -32.65
N THR A 77 -9.11 13.99 -31.74
CA THR A 77 -9.29 12.55 -32.06
C THR A 77 -9.82 11.76 -30.86
N GLU A 78 -10.56 10.66 -31.11
CA GLU A 78 -11.05 9.69 -30.10
C GLU A 78 -9.92 9.15 -29.20
N SER A 79 -8.71 9.02 -29.75
CA SER A 79 -7.49 8.60 -29.03
C SER A 79 -7.10 9.55 -27.89
N MET A 80 -7.22 10.86 -28.10
CA MET A 80 -6.84 11.86 -27.09
C MET A 80 -7.88 11.98 -25.97
N ALA A 81 -9.17 11.75 -26.27
CA ALA A 81 -10.22 11.71 -25.26
C ALA A 81 -10.03 10.53 -24.29
N ILE A 82 -9.64 9.35 -24.81
CA ILE A 82 -9.31 8.17 -24.00
C ILE A 82 -8.08 8.43 -23.13
N ASP A 83 -7.03 9.04 -23.70
CA ASP A 83 -5.78 9.34 -22.98
C ASP A 83 -5.97 10.40 -21.88
N CYS A 84 -6.87 11.36 -22.10
CA CYS A 84 -7.23 12.40 -21.12
C CYS A 84 -8.09 11.84 -19.97
N ALA A 85 -9.00 10.92 -20.27
CA ALA A 85 -9.74 10.17 -19.25
C ALA A 85 -8.81 9.27 -18.42
N GLU A 86 -7.83 8.60 -19.04
CA GLU A 86 -6.82 7.80 -18.34
C GLU A 86 -5.94 8.63 -17.41
N LYS A 87 -5.51 9.84 -17.83
CA LYS A 87 -4.68 10.72 -16.98
C LYS A 87 -5.42 11.23 -15.75
N ARG A 88 -6.73 11.49 -15.85
CA ARG A 88 -7.58 11.88 -14.70
C ARG A 88 -7.87 10.73 -13.73
N LEU A 89 -7.65 9.48 -14.15
CA LEU A 89 -7.87 8.27 -13.35
C LEU A 89 -6.61 7.76 -12.63
N THR A 90 -5.46 8.45 -12.74
CA THR A 90 -4.22 8.08 -12.04
C THR A 90 -3.90 9.02 -10.87
N PRO A 91 -3.42 8.53 -9.70
CA PRO A 91 -3.27 9.37 -8.49
C PRO A 91 -2.15 10.43 -8.53
N ASN A 92 -1.29 10.44 -9.55
CA ASN A 92 -0.08 11.29 -9.59
C ASN A 92 -0.23 12.55 -10.47
N GLY A 93 -1.44 12.92 -10.89
CA GLY A 93 -1.67 14.12 -11.70
C GLY A 93 -1.82 15.41 -10.87
N MET A 94 -0.71 16.02 -10.46
CA MET A 94 -0.64 17.43 -9.99
C MET A 94 0.74 17.96 -10.43
N LEU A 95 0.92 19.07 -11.15
CA LEU A 95 0.28 20.39 -11.14
C LEU A 95 0.51 21.14 -12.48
N GLY A 96 -0.33 22.14 -12.77
CA GLY A 96 -0.03 23.19 -13.75
C GLY A 96 -1.24 24.04 -14.14
N GLU A 97 -1.23 25.30 -13.73
CA GLU A 97 -2.27 26.33 -13.84
C GLU A 97 -2.72 26.68 -15.28
N ASN A 98 -3.90 27.32 -15.33
CA ASN A 98 -4.53 28.08 -16.42
C ASN A 98 -5.39 27.32 -17.44
N LEU A 99 -6.70 27.29 -17.18
CA LEU A 99 -7.71 27.67 -18.18
C LEU A 99 -9.04 27.96 -17.46
N GLU A 100 -9.18 29.22 -17.03
CA GLU A 100 -10.50 29.84 -16.87
C GLU A 100 -11.21 29.91 -18.23
N ARG A 101 -12.53 29.72 -18.20
CA ARG A 101 -13.55 29.80 -19.28
C ARG A 101 -13.83 28.50 -20.03
N GLY A 102 -15.03 27.97 -19.78
CA GLY A 102 -15.64 26.91 -20.58
C GLY A 102 -16.65 26.09 -19.78
N SER A 103 -17.81 26.66 -19.51
CA SER A 103 -18.96 25.98 -18.92
C SER A 103 -19.49 24.89 -19.86
N MET A 104 -19.35 23.61 -19.50
CA MET A 104 -20.27 22.54 -19.89
C MET A 104 -20.31 21.46 -18.81
N SER A 105 -21.47 21.36 -18.17
CA SER A 105 -21.87 20.32 -17.22
C SER A 105 -22.03 18.99 -17.94
N ILE A 106 -21.05 18.09 -17.78
CA ILE A 106 -21.23 16.66 -18.05
C ILE A 106 -21.81 16.05 -16.77
N GLU A 107 -23.09 15.72 -16.81
CA GLU A 107 -23.79 14.98 -15.78
C GLU A 107 -23.09 13.66 -15.49
N TYR A 108 -22.76 13.48 -14.21
CA TYR A 108 -22.51 12.22 -13.48
C TYR A 108 -22.42 10.94 -14.34
N ILE A 109 -21.20 10.55 -14.69
CA ILE A 109 -20.90 9.13 -14.92
C ILE A 109 -20.73 8.51 -13.53
N ASN A 110 -21.62 7.57 -13.19
CA ASN A 110 -21.66 6.82 -11.94
C ASN A 110 -20.26 6.38 -11.48
N ALA A 111 -19.84 6.91 -10.32
CA ALA A 111 -18.58 6.55 -9.66
C ALA A 111 -18.55 5.10 -9.13
N GLU A 112 -19.65 4.36 -9.21
CA GLU A 112 -19.77 3.00 -8.66
C GLU A 112 -19.15 1.91 -9.56
N GLU A 113 -18.95 2.12 -10.86
CA GLU A 113 -18.32 1.11 -11.74
C GLU A 113 -16.77 1.20 -11.81
N VAL A 114 -16.15 2.24 -11.27
CA VAL A 114 -14.69 2.50 -11.41
C VAL A 114 -13.87 2.04 -10.20
N ILE A 115 -14.50 1.75 -9.06
CA ILE A 115 -13.79 1.47 -7.79
C ILE A 115 -13.17 0.06 -7.71
N MET A 116 -13.48 -0.85 -8.64
CA MET A 116 -13.02 -2.25 -8.62
C MET A 116 -11.58 -2.51 -9.13
N THR A 117 -10.72 -1.50 -9.30
CA THR A 117 -9.36 -1.68 -9.86
C THR A 117 -8.18 -1.30 -8.95
N ASN A 118 -8.38 -1.08 -7.64
CA ASN A 118 -7.33 -0.57 -6.76
C ASN A 118 -6.77 -1.53 -5.67
N GLU A 119 -6.80 -2.84 -5.88
CA GLU A 119 -6.14 -3.79 -4.94
C GLU A 119 -4.60 -3.76 -4.96
N THR A 120 -3.97 -3.00 -5.87
CA THR A 120 -2.50 -2.76 -5.86
C THR A 120 -2.11 -1.35 -5.39
N MET A 121 -3.06 -0.47 -5.05
CA MET A 121 -2.78 0.88 -4.54
C MET A 121 -2.93 1.05 -3.02
N ILE A 122 -3.57 0.10 -2.32
CA ILE A 122 -3.85 0.21 -0.87
C ILE A 122 -2.62 -0.06 0.02
N MET A 123 -1.42 -0.33 -0.54
CA MET A 123 -0.18 -0.42 0.25
C MET A 123 0.65 0.88 0.32
N ASN A 124 0.14 2.04 -0.10
CA ASN A 124 0.91 3.31 -0.08
C ASN A 124 0.27 4.47 0.69
N VAL A 125 -0.75 4.27 1.53
CA VAL A 125 -1.34 5.36 2.34
C VAL A 125 -0.69 5.50 3.73
N GLU A 126 0.13 4.55 4.19
CA GLU A 126 0.72 4.59 5.55
C GLU A 126 2.12 5.24 5.69
N GLN A 127 2.64 6.00 4.70
CA GLN A 127 3.93 6.70 4.88
C GLN A 127 4.02 8.17 4.44
N VAL A 128 2.89 8.84 4.16
CA VAL A 128 2.88 10.32 4.01
C VAL A 128 2.13 10.94 5.18
N SER A 129 2.69 10.72 6.38
CA SER A 129 2.31 11.47 7.57
C SER A 129 3.56 11.81 8.37
N PHE A 130 4.51 12.53 7.78
CA PHE A 130 5.42 13.40 8.55
C PHE A 130 6.05 14.45 7.62
N SER A 131 5.83 15.71 8.00
CA SER A 131 6.50 16.93 7.51
C SER A 131 5.92 17.61 6.25
N ASN A 132 4.73 18.19 6.40
CA ASN A 132 4.40 19.48 5.79
C ASN A 132 4.00 20.46 6.91
N LYS A 133 5.01 21.00 7.61
CA LYS A 133 4.91 22.33 8.22
C LYS A 133 5.54 23.29 7.21
N VAL A 134 4.73 23.89 6.36
CA VAL A 134 5.13 25.14 5.71
C VAL A 134 4.77 26.24 6.69
N VAL A 135 5.82 26.85 7.22
CA VAL A 135 5.77 28.08 8.00
C VAL A 135 5.61 29.21 6.98
N GLU A 136 4.41 29.78 6.87
CA GLU A 136 4.24 31.10 6.27
C GLU A 136 4.64 32.14 7.32
N ILE A 137 5.57 33.01 6.95
CA ILE A 137 6.05 34.14 7.74
C ILE A 137 5.40 35.40 7.14
N ASP A 138 4.42 35.94 7.84
CA ASP A 138 3.83 37.24 7.60
C ASP A 138 4.80 38.34 8.08
N ARG A 139 4.95 39.41 7.29
CA ARG A 139 5.98 40.45 7.43
C ARG A 139 5.90 41.39 8.64
N ASN A 140 5.09 41.13 9.66
CA ASN A 140 5.01 41.99 10.86
C ASN A 140 5.14 41.15 12.13
N GLY A 141 6.37 40.92 12.58
CA GLY A 141 6.68 40.13 13.76
C GLY A 141 6.01 40.65 15.03
N GLN A 142 4.97 39.97 15.49
CA GLN A 142 4.52 39.89 16.88
C GLN A 142 4.01 38.47 17.17
N MET A 143 4.48 37.87 18.27
CA MET A 143 4.04 36.56 18.75
C MET A 143 2.76 36.70 19.58
N GLU A 144 1.66 36.08 19.15
CA GLU A 144 0.54 35.74 20.04
C GLU A 144 0.36 34.21 20.13
N LYS A 145 0.19 33.73 21.37
CA LYS A 145 -0.08 32.32 21.70
C LYS A 145 -1.52 31.98 21.31
N GLY A 146 -1.70 31.25 20.21
CA GLY A 146 -3.00 30.71 19.79
C GLY A 146 -3.15 29.22 20.10
N THR A 147 -3.88 28.91 21.18
CA THR A 147 -4.45 27.58 21.44
C THR A 147 -5.63 27.35 20.49
N THR A 148 -5.49 26.50 19.46
CA THR A 148 -6.64 26.15 18.62
C THR A 148 -7.49 25.08 19.32
N ARG A 149 -8.55 25.59 19.94
CA ARG A 149 -9.70 24.87 20.49
C ARG A 149 -10.36 24.04 19.38
N CYS A 150 -10.44 22.73 19.59
CA CYS A 150 -11.28 21.84 18.79
C CYS A 150 -12.74 22.32 18.93
N SER A 151 -13.33 22.83 17.84
CA SER A 151 -14.74 23.18 17.80
C SER A 151 -15.57 21.90 17.78
N VAL A 152 -15.94 21.46 18.98
CA VAL A 152 -17.11 20.61 19.22
C VAL A 152 -18.30 21.35 18.60
N PHE A 153 -18.87 20.79 17.53
CA PHE A 153 -20.17 21.24 17.05
C PHE A 153 -21.21 20.79 18.07
N GLU A 154 -21.47 21.64 19.06
CA GLU A 154 -22.68 21.60 19.87
C GLU A 154 -23.86 21.84 18.94
N THR A 155 -24.70 20.83 18.78
CA THR A 155 -26.02 21.02 18.18
C THR A 155 -26.90 21.70 19.21
N SER A 156 -27.23 22.96 18.93
CA SER A 156 -28.14 23.79 19.69
C SER A 156 -29.50 23.11 19.85
N MET A 157 -29.82 22.82 21.11
CA MET A 157 -31.11 22.38 21.61
C MET A 157 -32.13 23.51 21.42
N GLY A 158 -33.02 23.36 20.44
CA GLY A 158 -34.21 24.19 20.33
C GLY A 158 -35.30 23.62 21.25
N HIS A 159 -35.45 24.22 22.44
CA HIS A 159 -36.60 23.97 23.30
C HIS A 159 -37.88 24.45 22.60
N SER A 160 -38.78 23.53 22.26
CA SER A 160 -40.20 23.83 22.09
C SER A 160 -40.91 23.27 23.32
N SER A 161 -41.30 24.18 24.21
CA SER A 161 -42.04 23.90 25.43
C SER A 161 -43.50 23.63 25.11
N GLU A 162 -43.86 22.37 24.87
CA GLU A 162 -45.17 21.83 25.19
C GLU A 162 -44.93 20.47 25.86
N GLU A 163 -45.54 20.29 27.03
CA GLU A 163 -45.37 19.14 27.92
C GLU A 163 -45.66 17.83 27.16
N ASP A 164 -44.67 16.95 27.04
CA ASP A 164 -44.88 15.64 26.41
C ASP A 164 -43.96 14.61 27.07
N SER A 165 -44.57 13.78 27.93
CA SER A 165 -43.99 12.56 28.46
C SER A 165 -43.45 11.67 27.33
N ASP A 166 -42.17 11.31 27.41
CA ASP A 166 -41.53 10.36 26.49
C ASP A 166 -42.28 9.02 26.52
N ILE A 167 -42.97 8.67 25.42
CA ILE A 167 -43.65 7.39 25.28
C ILE A 167 -42.64 6.24 25.28
N SER A 168 -42.95 5.17 26.00
CA SER A 168 -42.10 3.97 26.06
C SER A 168 -42.12 3.22 24.71
N GLU A 169 -41.12 2.35 24.49
CA GLU A 169 -41.03 1.56 23.25
C GLU A 169 -42.25 0.65 23.03
N SER A 170 -42.91 0.23 24.12
CA SER A 170 -44.18 -0.53 24.11
C SER A 170 -45.40 0.29 23.67
N GLU A 171 -45.39 1.62 23.86
CA GLU A 171 -46.51 2.52 23.55
C GLU A 171 -46.42 3.14 22.14
N VAL A 172 -45.29 2.95 21.44
CA VAL A 172 -45.05 3.46 20.07
C VAL A 172 -46.14 3.03 19.09
N LYS A 173 -46.61 1.78 19.21
CA LYS A 173 -47.63 1.23 18.31
C LYS A 173 -49.00 1.85 18.58
N GLU A 174 -49.39 1.96 19.84
CA GLU A 174 -50.68 2.50 20.28
C GLU A 174 -50.78 4.01 20.02
N TYR A 175 -49.70 4.76 20.28
CA TYR A 175 -49.58 6.16 19.90
C TYR A 175 -49.59 6.36 18.38
N GLY A 176 -48.95 5.46 17.63
CA GLY A 176 -48.99 5.44 16.17
C GLY A 176 -50.40 5.24 15.61
N ASP A 177 -51.23 4.43 16.25
CA ASP A 177 -52.62 4.20 15.84
C ASP A 177 -53.50 5.44 16.10
N VAL A 178 -53.27 6.17 17.20
CA VAL A 178 -53.92 7.48 17.45
C VAL A 178 -53.55 8.50 16.36
N CYS A 179 -52.28 8.56 15.97
CA CYS A 179 -51.81 9.44 14.91
C CYS A 179 -52.32 9.03 13.52
N TYR A 180 -52.54 7.74 13.28
CA TYR A 180 -53.16 7.24 12.05
C TYR A 180 -54.62 7.70 11.93
N GLU A 181 -55.40 7.61 13.00
CA GLU A 181 -56.78 8.13 13.02
C GLU A 181 -56.83 9.65 12.86
N ALA A 182 -55.84 10.38 13.42
CA ALA A 182 -55.72 11.83 13.21
C ALA A 182 -55.41 12.21 11.74
N LEU A 183 -54.63 11.40 11.02
CA LEU A 183 -54.38 11.55 9.58
C LEU A 183 -55.65 11.29 8.76
N LYS A 184 -56.40 10.23 9.11
CA LYS A 184 -57.65 9.84 8.44
C LYS A 184 -58.77 10.88 8.60
N ASN A 185 -58.84 11.51 9.77
CA ASN A 185 -59.81 12.57 10.08
C ASN A 185 -59.38 13.97 9.58
N GLY A 186 -58.29 14.07 8.81
CA GLY A 186 -57.86 15.32 8.15
C GLY A 186 -57.17 16.34 9.07
N LYS A 187 -56.81 15.97 10.31
CA LYS A 187 -56.16 16.85 11.29
C LYS A 187 -54.72 17.21 10.87
N HIS A 188 -54.05 16.31 10.16
CA HIS A 188 -52.76 16.56 9.50
C HIS A 188 -52.95 16.51 7.98
N LYS A 189 -52.82 17.65 7.29
CA LYS A 189 -52.97 17.72 5.83
C LYS A 189 -51.72 17.15 5.13
N VAL A 190 -51.80 15.89 4.70
CA VAL A 190 -50.89 15.36 3.68
C VAL A 190 -51.39 15.88 2.33
N LYS A 191 -50.61 16.73 1.65
CA LYS A 191 -50.95 17.18 0.28
C LYS A 191 -50.78 16.00 -0.67
N LEU A 192 -51.87 15.26 -0.89
CA LEU A 192 -52.01 14.24 -1.93
C LEU A 192 -52.86 14.86 -3.05
N SER A 193 -52.29 15.78 -3.82
CA SER A 193 -52.89 16.25 -5.07
C SER A 193 -52.19 15.57 -6.25
N ASP A 194 -52.82 15.50 -7.42
CA ASP A 194 -52.27 14.97 -8.69
C ASP A 194 -50.97 15.65 -9.17
N SER A 195 -50.46 16.61 -8.40
CA SER A 195 -49.12 17.15 -8.51
C SER A 195 -48.08 16.12 -8.01
N ASN A 196 -47.09 15.81 -8.84
CA ASN A 196 -45.94 14.91 -8.61
C ASN A 196 -45.00 15.34 -7.45
N PHE A 197 -45.49 15.89 -6.34
CA PHE A 197 -44.69 16.38 -5.23
C PHE A 197 -45.45 16.26 -3.89
N CYS A 198 -45.06 15.30 -3.06
CA CYS A 198 -45.61 15.03 -1.72
C CYS A 198 -44.61 15.45 -0.63
N SER A 199 -45.07 15.84 0.56
CA SER A 199 -44.16 16.15 1.70
C SER A 199 -44.59 15.44 2.97
N CYS A 200 -43.61 15.12 3.83
CA CYS A 200 -43.87 14.49 5.12
C CYS A 200 -44.36 15.54 6.13
N PRO A 201 -45.56 15.39 6.74
CA PRO A 201 -46.09 16.34 7.72
C PRO A 201 -45.36 16.29 9.07
N PHE A 202 -44.58 15.24 9.35
CA PHE A 202 -43.94 14.98 10.64
C PHE A 202 -42.44 15.34 10.69
N CYS A 203 -41.85 15.75 9.55
CA CYS A 203 -40.47 16.23 9.48
C CYS A 203 -40.41 17.77 9.62
N LEU A 204 -39.66 18.26 10.61
CA LEU A 204 -39.48 19.69 10.88
C LEU A 204 -38.03 20.12 10.57
N GLY A 205 -37.86 21.19 9.79
CA GLY A 205 -36.56 21.80 9.44
C GLY A 205 -36.65 22.73 8.22
N LYS A 206 -35.68 23.65 8.07
CA LYS A 206 -35.62 24.65 6.97
C LYS A 206 -35.54 24.04 5.55
N ASN A 207 -35.25 22.73 5.45
CA ASN A 207 -35.28 21.94 4.23
C ASN A 207 -36.25 20.76 4.40
N LYS A 208 -37.56 20.99 4.23
CA LYS A 208 -38.53 19.88 4.17
C LYS A 208 -38.31 19.10 2.87
N PRO A 209 -37.96 17.81 2.92
CA PRO A 209 -37.80 17.03 1.70
C PRO A 209 -39.15 16.92 0.98
N ILE A 210 -39.13 17.24 -0.32
CA ILE A 210 -40.25 17.11 -1.24
C ILE A 210 -40.01 15.85 -2.06
N TYR A 211 -40.97 14.94 -2.07
CA TYR A 211 -40.89 13.64 -2.72
C TYR A 211 -41.66 13.65 -4.03
N MET A 212 -41.03 13.23 -5.13
CA MET A 212 -41.67 13.26 -6.45
C MET A 212 -42.87 12.30 -6.58
N TYR A 213 -42.93 11.25 -5.77
CA TYR A 213 -44.03 10.28 -5.82
C TYR A 213 -44.41 9.78 -4.43
N LYS A 214 -45.66 9.34 -4.29
CA LYS A 214 -46.22 8.74 -3.07
C LYS A 214 -45.37 7.55 -2.59
N ALA A 215 -44.81 6.76 -3.51
CA ALA A 215 -43.94 5.63 -3.19
C ALA A 215 -42.66 6.04 -2.45
N TYR A 216 -42.02 7.15 -2.83
CA TYR A 216 -40.82 7.66 -2.15
C TYR A 216 -41.14 8.25 -0.77
N LEU A 217 -42.30 8.90 -0.62
CA LEU A 217 -42.77 9.35 0.69
C LEU A 217 -43.08 8.16 1.62
N LEU A 218 -43.68 7.10 1.08
CA LEU A 218 -43.92 5.85 1.82
C LEU A 218 -42.61 5.22 2.27
N GLN A 219 -41.62 5.13 1.38
CA GLN A 219 -40.31 4.60 1.70
C GLN A 219 -39.63 5.43 2.80
N HIS A 220 -39.66 6.76 2.71
CA HIS A 220 -39.17 7.65 3.77
C HIS A 220 -39.86 7.39 5.13
N ALA A 221 -41.18 7.24 5.15
CA ALA A 221 -41.94 6.97 6.35
C ALA A 221 -41.51 5.63 7.01
N TYR A 222 -41.30 4.58 6.21
CA TYR A 222 -40.80 3.28 6.67
C TYR A 222 -39.39 3.37 7.26
N TRP A 223 -38.45 3.97 6.54
CA TRP A 223 -37.07 4.10 7.02
C TRP A 223 -36.97 4.95 8.30
N VAL A 224 -37.84 5.95 8.45
CA VAL A 224 -37.87 6.77 9.67
C VAL A 224 -38.48 6.02 10.85
N ALA A 225 -39.52 5.22 10.61
CA ALA A 225 -40.12 4.35 11.61
C ALA A 225 -39.16 3.25 12.09
N GLN A 226 -38.32 2.72 11.20
CA GLN A 226 -37.37 1.63 11.49
C GLN A 226 -35.96 2.10 11.91
N GLY A 227 -35.67 3.40 11.82
CA GLY A 227 -34.32 3.95 12.07
C GLY A 227 -33.83 3.90 13.53
N SER A 228 -32.52 4.11 13.69
CA SER A 228 -31.70 3.98 14.91
C SER A 228 -32.19 4.74 16.17
N LYS A 229 -31.60 4.39 17.34
CA LYS A 229 -31.83 4.87 18.72
C LYS A 229 -31.74 6.40 18.94
N SER A 230 -31.38 7.18 17.92
CA SER A 230 -31.22 8.65 18.00
C SER A 230 -32.52 9.43 17.81
N ARG A 231 -33.61 8.81 17.33
CA ARG A 231 -34.90 9.48 17.08
C ARG A 231 -35.91 9.15 18.17
N SER A 232 -36.71 10.14 18.58
CA SER A 232 -37.69 9.94 19.65
C SER A 232 -38.74 8.92 19.25
N ASN A 233 -39.24 8.18 20.24
CA ASN A 233 -40.28 7.17 20.04
C ASN A 233 -41.56 7.77 19.42
N LYS A 234 -41.88 9.02 19.77
CA LYS A 234 -42.96 9.82 19.16
C LYS A 234 -42.74 10.07 17.66
N GLN A 235 -41.52 10.36 17.23
CA GLN A 235 -41.20 10.51 15.81
C GLN A 235 -41.35 9.18 15.05
N LYS A 236 -40.90 8.07 15.63
CA LYS A 236 -41.06 6.74 15.03
C LYS A 236 -42.54 6.36 14.87
N ALA A 237 -43.33 6.58 15.92
CA ALA A 237 -44.78 6.35 15.90
C ALA A 237 -45.50 7.18 14.83
N ASN A 238 -45.19 8.47 14.70
CA ASN A 238 -45.78 9.35 13.69
C ASN A 238 -45.46 8.93 12.25
N HIS A 239 -44.23 8.48 11.99
CA HIS A 239 -43.84 8.02 10.66
C HIS A 239 -44.38 6.62 10.34
N LEU A 240 -44.54 5.76 11.36
CA LEU A 240 -45.25 4.49 11.20
C LEU A 240 -46.74 4.70 10.85
N ALA A 241 -47.39 5.67 11.50
CA ALA A 241 -48.76 6.07 11.20
C ALA A 241 -48.92 6.60 9.77
N LEU A 242 -47.96 7.41 9.30
CA LEU A 242 -47.92 7.90 7.92
C LEU A 242 -47.79 6.77 6.89
N ALA A 243 -46.92 5.79 7.16
CA ALA A 243 -46.74 4.63 6.29
C ALA A 243 -48.05 3.84 6.14
N LYS A 244 -48.70 3.50 7.27
CA LYS A 244 -50.01 2.83 7.27
C LYS A 244 -51.08 3.62 6.51
N TYR A 245 -51.11 4.94 6.68
CA TYR A 245 -52.07 5.82 5.97
C TYR A 245 -51.88 5.76 4.46
N LEU A 246 -50.63 5.90 3.99
CA LEU A 246 -50.31 5.88 2.56
C LEU A 246 -50.60 4.52 1.90
N GLU A 247 -50.43 3.41 2.63
CA GLU A 247 -50.81 2.07 2.20
C GLU A 247 -52.34 1.88 2.14
N SER A 248 -53.09 2.41 3.10
CA SER A 248 -54.56 2.29 3.10
C SER A 248 -55.23 3.02 1.93
N VAL A 249 -54.59 4.09 1.42
CA VAL A 249 -55.05 4.83 0.21
C VAL A 249 -54.60 4.12 -1.09
N ARG A 250 -54.00 2.91 -1.03
CA ARG A 250 -53.54 2.13 -2.21
C ARG A 250 -54.61 1.17 -2.75
N ALA A 251 -55.76 1.01 -2.09
CA ALA A 251 -56.89 0.23 -2.59
C ALA A 251 -57.81 1.10 -3.48
N PRO A 252 -58.08 0.75 -4.74
CA PRO A 252 -58.93 1.56 -5.60
C PRO A 252 -60.39 1.42 -5.17
N MET A 253 -60.98 2.54 -4.73
CA MET A 253 -62.43 2.73 -4.67
C MET A 253 -62.95 2.76 -6.12
N GLY A 254 -63.49 1.63 -6.57
CA GLY A 254 -64.39 1.60 -7.71
C GLY A 254 -65.73 2.20 -7.30
N SER A 255 -66.12 3.32 -7.90
CA SER A 255 -67.52 3.72 -8.05
C SER A 255 -67.63 4.87 -9.04
N SER A 256 -68.03 4.50 -10.25
CA SER A 256 -69.07 5.12 -11.07
C SER A 256 -69.27 6.64 -11.01
N SER A 257 -69.13 7.28 -12.18
CA SER A 257 -70.22 8.09 -12.74
C SER A 257 -70.06 8.19 -14.25
N SER A 258 -70.89 7.42 -14.97
CA SER A 258 -71.12 7.60 -16.41
C SER A 258 -71.79 8.93 -16.71
N PRO A 259 -71.70 9.43 -17.96
CA PRO A 259 -72.31 10.69 -18.40
C PRO A 259 -73.84 10.57 -18.47
N ASN A 260 -74.53 11.68 -18.22
CA ASN A 260 -75.97 11.81 -18.28
C ASN A 260 -76.55 11.47 -19.68
N ASP A 261 -77.50 10.53 -19.69
CA ASP A 261 -78.44 10.33 -20.79
C ASP A 261 -79.46 11.49 -20.86
N GLU A 262 -79.39 12.30 -21.91
CA GLU A 262 -80.53 13.11 -22.35
C GLU A 262 -81.48 12.27 -23.21
N LYS A 263 -82.74 12.26 -22.79
CA LYS A 263 -83.86 11.55 -23.40
C LYS A 263 -84.03 11.91 -24.89
N ALA A 264 -83.87 10.93 -25.77
CA ALA A 264 -84.45 10.96 -27.10
C ALA A 264 -85.97 10.67 -27.02
N SER A 265 -86.77 11.59 -27.57
CA SER A 265 -88.20 11.38 -27.82
C SER A 265 -88.42 10.42 -29.00
N PRO A 266 -89.59 9.76 -29.12
CA PRO A 266 -89.80 8.72 -30.10
C PRO A 266 -90.02 9.33 -31.49
N MET A 267 -89.01 9.27 -32.36
CA MET A 267 -89.19 9.51 -33.79
C MET A 267 -89.44 8.18 -34.50
N ASP A 268 -90.68 8.06 -34.94
CA ASP A 268 -91.15 7.57 -36.24
C ASP A 268 -90.20 6.68 -37.06
N LYS A 269 -90.72 5.52 -37.49
CA LYS A 269 -90.04 4.57 -38.38
C LYS A 269 -89.91 5.18 -39.79
N GLN A 270 -89.00 6.15 -39.96
CA GLN A 270 -88.44 6.45 -41.27
C GLN A 270 -87.61 5.24 -41.68
N LYS A 271 -87.85 4.70 -42.87
CA LYS A 271 -86.93 3.73 -43.49
C LYS A 271 -85.52 4.28 -43.39
N ASP A 272 -84.56 3.46 -42.94
CA ASP A 272 -83.17 3.87 -42.79
C ASP A 272 -82.68 4.52 -44.09
N GLU A 273 -82.49 5.84 -44.04
CA GLU A 273 -82.14 6.61 -45.22
C GLU A 273 -80.73 6.21 -45.69
N LEU A 274 -80.62 5.74 -46.93
CA LEU A 274 -79.36 5.35 -47.53
C LEU A 274 -78.70 6.55 -48.21
N PHE A 275 -77.44 6.77 -47.85
CA PHE A 275 -76.59 7.80 -48.41
C PHE A 275 -75.55 7.15 -49.32
N VAL A 276 -75.18 7.83 -50.39
CA VAL A 276 -73.96 7.46 -51.13
C VAL A 276 -72.75 7.85 -50.29
N HIS A 277 -71.88 6.87 -49.98
CA HIS A 277 -70.61 7.04 -49.29
C HIS A 277 -69.45 6.74 -50.25
N PRO A 278 -68.47 7.65 -50.43
CA PRO A 278 -68.29 8.94 -49.77
C PRO A 278 -69.43 9.94 -50.03
N TRP A 279 -69.68 10.84 -49.07
CA TRP A 279 -70.80 11.78 -49.13
C TRP A 279 -70.74 12.62 -50.41
N THR A 280 -71.82 12.58 -51.19
CA THR A 280 -71.83 13.14 -52.54
C THR A 280 -73.06 14.02 -52.76
N GLY A 281 -72.85 15.27 -53.15
CA GLY A 281 -73.87 16.20 -53.62
C GLY A 281 -74.07 16.14 -55.13
N ILE A 282 -75.26 16.51 -55.59
CA ILE A 282 -75.62 16.64 -57.00
C ILE A 282 -76.03 18.09 -57.22
N VAL A 283 -75.50 18.72 -58.27
CA VAL A 283 -75.93 20.04 -58.74
C VAL A 283 -76.44 19.89 -60.17
N VAL A 284 -77.59 20.49 -60.47
CA VAL A 284 -78.19 20.48 -61.80
C VAL A 284 -78.57 21.90 -62.24
N ASN A 285 -78.91 22.04 -63.53
CA ASN A 285 -79.23 23.31 -64.19
C ASN A 285 -78.02 24.24 -64.40
N LEU A 286 -76.84 23.65 -64.62
CA LEU A 286 -75.64 24.42 -64.93
C LEU A 286 -75.79 25.13 -66.29
N PRO A 287 -75.44 26.42 -66.40
CA PRO A 287 -75.53 27.16 -67.65
C PRO A 287 -74.64 26.52 -68.71
N GLY A 288 -75.15 26.43 -69.93
CA GLY A 288 -74.40 26.02 -71.10
C GLY A 288 -74.57 27.07 -72.18
N GLU A 289 -73.63 28.01 -72.29
CA GLU A 289 -73.67 29.01 -73.37
C GLU A 289 -73.03 28.41 -74.62
N GLN A 290 -73.75 28.50 -75.74
CA GLN A 290 -73.25 28.13 -77.06
C GLN A 290 -72.75 29.41 -77.76
N HIS A 291 -71.45 29.68 -77.67
CA HIS A 291 -70.80 30.74 -78.45
C HIS A 291 -70.02 30.09 -79.61
N ASP A 292 -70.39 30.42 -80.85
CA ASP A 292 -69.64 30.09 -82.08
C ASP A 292 -69.27 28.60 -82.25
N GLY A 293 -70.22 27.71 -81.96
CA GLY A 293 -70.08 26.26 -82.16
C GLY A 293 -69.12 25.55 -81.20
N ARG A 294 -68.57 26.23 -80.19
CA ARG A 294 -67.82 25.63 -79.07
C ARG A 294 -68.50 25.95 -77.74
N TYR A 295 -68.69 24.93 -76.91
CA TYR A 295 -69.19 25.10 -75.54
C TYR A 295 -68.07 25.71 -74.67
N GLU A 296 -68.28 26.90 -74.10
CA GLU A 296 -67.43 27.40 -73.03
C GLU A 296 -67.91 26.81 -71.70
N GLU A 297 -67.11 25.91 -71.12
CA GLU A 297 -67.45 25.20 -69.89
C GLU A 297 -67.34 26.15 -68.68
N GLU A 298 -68.38 26.29 -67.85
CA GLU A 298 -68.18 26.81 -66.50
C GLU A 298 -67.39 25.76 -65.70
N SER A 299 -66.11 26.04 -65.44
CA SER A 299 -65.20 25.06 -64.83
C SER A 299 -65.73 24.57 -63.49
N GLY A 300 -65.74 23.25 -63.26
CA GLY A 300 -66.09 22.66 -61.96
C GLY A 300 -65.28 23.24 -60.80
N SER A 301 -64.05 23.74 -61.06
CA SER A 301 -63.26 24.46 -60.05
C SER A 301 -63.92 25.76 -59.58
N ARG A 302 -64.58 26.51 -60.47
CA ARG A 302 -65.27 27.75 -60.12
C ARG A 302 -66.48 27.48 -59.20
N LEU A 303 -67.26 26.45 -59.53
CA LEU A 303 -68.38 26.03 -58.69
C LEU A 303 -67.89 25.50 -57.33
N ARG A 304 -66.78 24.76 -57.32
CA ARG A 304 -66.13 24.32 -56.07
C ARG A 304 -65.75 25.52 -55.20
N ASP A 305 -65.11 26.54 -55.78
CA ASP A 305 -64.66 27.71 -55.03
C ASP A 305 -65.86 28.54 -54.51
N GLU A 306 -66.94 28.63 -55.29
CA GLU A 306 -68.21 29.24 -54.82
C GLU A 306 -68.80 28.47 -53.64
N LEU A 307 -68.94 27.15 -53.75
CA LEU A 307 -69.45 26.31 -52.67
C LEU A 307 -68.54 26.36 -51.43
N THR A 308 -67.23 26.51 -51.63
CA THR A 308 -66.26 26.70 -50.55
C THR A 308 -66.47 28.04 -49.84
N SER A 309 -66.68 29.12 -50.60
CA SER A 309 -66.98 30.46 -50.03
C SER A 309 -68.26 30.49 -49.19
N LYS A 310 -69.20 29.57 -49.47
CA LYS A 310 -70.44 29.37 -48.70
C LYS A 310 -70.26 28.45 -47.48
N GLY A 311 -69.05 27.96 -47.23
CA GLY A 311 -68.72 27.13 -46.07
C GLY A 311 -68.99 25.63 -46.25
N PHE A 312 -69.36 25.17 -47.45
CA PHE A 312 -69.63 23.74 -47.69
C PHE A 312 -68.36 22.91 -47.90
N ASN A 313 -67.21 23.55 -48.15
CA ASN A 313 -65.90 22.91 -48.25
C ASN A 313 -65.88 21.57 -49.03
N PRO A 314 -66.38 21.53 -50.29
CA PRO A 314 -66.30 20.32 -51.10
C PRO A 314 -64.85 20.00 -51.45
N VAL A 315 -64.51 18.71 -51.45
CA VAL A 315 -63.20 18.20 -51.87
C VAL A 315 -63.03 18.41 -53.38
N ARG A 316 -64.10 18.16 -54.14
CA ARG A 316 -64.06 18.24 -55.61
C ARG A 316 -65.45 18.51 -56.18
N VAL A 317 -65.51 19.18 -57.32
CA VAL A 317 -66.73 19.31 -58.12
C VAL A 317 -66.44 18.87 -59.56
N LEU A 318 -67.17 17.85 -60.02
CA LEU A 318 -67.00 17.21 -61.33
C LEU A 318 -68.21 17.49 -62.21
N THR A 319 -68.02 18.21 -63.31
CA THR A 319 -69.05 18.38 -64.33
C THR A 319 -69.17 17.11 -65.17
N LEU A 320 -70.39 16.62 -65.39
CA LEU A 320 -70.66 15.39 -66.14
C LEU A 320 -70.87 15.71 -67.63
N ARG A 321 -70.25 14.94 -68.54
CA ARG A 321 -70.35 15.11 -70.00
C ARG A 321 -71.14 13.97 -70.63
N SER A 322 -72.09 14.27 -71.53
CA SER A 322 -72.81 13.25 -72.30
C SER A 322 -72.04 12.89 -73.57
N ASN A 323 -72.13 11.63 -74.01
CA ASN A 323 -71.33 11.11 -75.12
C ASN A 323 -71.63 11.79 -76.47
N ASP A 324 -72.84 12.34 -76.66
CA ASP A 324 -73.30 12.71 -78.00
C ASP A 324 -73.59 14.21 -78.21
N LEU A 325 -73.58 15.07 -77.16
CA LEU A 325 -73.97 16.50 -77.28
C LEU A 325 -73.34 17.46 -76.23
N GLY A 326 -72.15 17.16 -75.70
CA GLY A 326 -71.44 18.07 -74.80
C GLY A 326 -71.93 18.03 -73.34
N HIS A 327 -71.99 19.19 -72.68
CA HIS A 327 -72.28 19.31 -71.23
C HIS A 327 -73.66 18.78 -70.85
N SER A 328 -73.72 17.90 -69.84
CA SER A 328 -74.99 17.36 -69.36
C SER A 328 -75.81 18.33 -68.49
N GLY A 329 -75.27 19.51 -68.17
CA GLY A 329 -75.87 20.47 -67.25
C GLY A 329 -75.90 20.01 -65.78
N LYS A 330 -75.12 18.97 -65.44
CA LYS A 330 -75.07 18.35 -64.12
C LYS A 330 -73.63 18.27 -63.61
N ALA A 331 -73.45 18.43 -62.30
CA ALA A 331 -72.19 18.22 -61.61
C ALA A 331 -72.37 17.37 -60.34
N ILE A 332 -71.30 16.67 -59.98
CA ILE A 332 -71.14 15.91 -58.76
C ILE A 332 -70.24 16.70 -57.81
N VAL A 333 -70.68 16.86 -56.57
CA VAL A 333 -69.95 17.55 -55.49
C VAL A 333 -69.48 16.50 -54.50
N GLU A 334 -68.19 16.24 -54.41
CA GLU A 334 -67.63 15.27 -53.49
C GLU A 334 -67.22 15.95 -52.19
N PHE A 335 -67.60 15.37 -51.05
CA PHE A 335 -67.19 15.83 -49.72
C PHE A 335 -66.18 14.86 -49.08
N ASN A 336 -65.60 15.25 -47.94
CA ASN A 336 -64.69 14.38 -47.17
C ASN A 336 -65.39 13.08 -46.76
N ARG A 337 -64.66 11.99 -46.54
CA ARG A 337 -65.25 10.70 -46.14
C ARG A 337 -65.75 10.66 -44.69
N ASP A 338 -65.22 11.54 -43.85
CA ASP A 338 -65.46 11.60 -42.41
C ASP A 338 -66.77 12.33 -42.06
N TRP A 339 -67.05 12.44 -40.76
CA TRP A 339 -68.21 13.17 -40.25
C TRP A 339 -68.19 14.67 -40.57
N SER A 340 -67.02 15.26 -40.83
CA SER A 340 -66.94 16.65 -41.29
C SER A 340 -67.53 16.79 -42.69
N GLY A 341 -67.23 15.83 -43.59
CA GLY A 341 -67.81 15.75 -44.92
C GLY A 341 -69.31 15.50 -44.89
N PHE A 342 -69.80 14.70 -43.95
CA PHE A 342 -71.24 14.50 -43.75
C PHE A 342 -71.93 15.82 -43.40
N ASN A 343 -71.42 16.53 -42.40
CA ASN A 343 -71.98 17.81 -41.95
C ASN A 343 -71.98 18.86 -43.08
N ASN A 344 -70.91 18.89 -43.87
CA ASN A 344 -70.78 19.75 -45.03
C ASN A 344 -71.81 19.41 -46.12
N ALA A 345 -72.01 18.12 -46.41
CA ALA A 345 -72.99 17.65 -47.39
C ALA A 345 -74.43 18.02 -46.97
N ILE A 346 -74.79 17.76 -45.70
CA ILE A 346 -76.11 18.11 -45.17
C ILE A 346 -76.34 19.63 -45.19
N SER A 347 -75.31 20.41 -44.88
CA SER A 347 -75.39 21.88 -44.94
C SER A 347 -75.61 22.39 -46.38
N PHE A 348 -74.94 21.76 -47.35
CA PHE A 348 -75.12 22.02 -48.77
C PHE A 348 -76.56 21.75 -49.22
N GLU A 349 -77.15 20.62 -48.86
CA GLU A 349 -78.54 20.29 -49.22
C GLU A 349 -79.54 21.24 -48.57
N LYS A 350 -79.39 21.51 -47.27
CA LYS A 350 -80.25 22.48 -46.56
C LYS A 350 -80.22 23.87 -47.19
N TYR A 351 -79.07 24.30 -47.70
CA TYR A 351 -78.95 25.59 -48.38
C TYR A 351 -79.82 25.67 -49.65
N PHE A 352 -79.78 24.63 -50.49
CA PHE A 352 -80.59 24.56 -51.69
C PHE A 352 -82.09 24.40 -51.37
N GLU A 353 -82.44 23.58 -50.37
CA GLU A 353 -83.82 23.43 -49.91
C GLU A 353 -84.41 24.74 -49.38
N THR A 354 -83.67 25.46 -48.53
CA THR A 354 -84.12 26.76 -47.96
C THR A 354 -84.29 27.82 -49.05
N SER A 355 -83.52 27.72 -50.13
CA SER A 355 -83.61 28.61 -51.29
C SER A 355 -84.70 28.21 -52.30
N HIS A 356 -85.52 27.20 -51.99
CA HIS A 356 -86.50 26.59 -52.91
C HIS A 356 -85.89 26.09 -54.23
N HIS A 357 -84.67 25.59 -54.14
CA HIS A 357 -83.90 25.00 -55.23
C HIS A 357 -83.43 23.58 -54.88
N GLY A 358 -84.17 22.88 -54.03
CA GLY A 358 -83.90 21.48 -53.68
C GLY A 358 -84.38 20.51 -54.76
N LYS A 359 -84.16 19.20 -54.53
CA LYS A 359 -84.60 18.13 -55.44
C LYS A 359 -86.10 18.16 -55.73
N LYS A 360 -86.92 18.41 -54.70
CA LYS A 360 -88.38 18.49 -54.84
C LYS A 360 -88.80 19.64 -55.76
N ASP A 361 -88.16 20.80 -55.62
CA ASP A 361 -88.43 21.97 -56.45
C ASP A 361 -88.03 21.75 -57.92
N TRP A 362 -86.93 21.03 -58.15
CA TRP A 362 -86.44 20.70 -59.49
C TRP A 362 -87.44 19.88 -60.32
N TYR A 363 -88.11 18.92 -59.67
CA TYR A 363 -89.11 18.07 -60.33
C TYR A 363 -90.51 18.70 -60.39
N ALA A 364 -90.82 19.67 -59.52
CA ALA A 364 -92.13 20.31 -59.47
C ALA A 364 -92.36 21.42 -60.53
N ARG A 365 -91.30 22.13 -60.96
CA ARG A 365 -91.43 23.32 -61.84
C ARG A 365 -91.31 22.98 -63.33
N LYS A 366 -92.27 23.47 -64.14
CA LYS A 366 -92.27 23.33 -65.62
C LYS A 366 -91.37 24.32 -66.36
N SER A 367 -91.15 25.52 -65.80
CA SER A 367 -90.20 26.51 -66.32
C SER A 367 -89.10 26.72 -65.28
N ARG A 368 -87.87 26.38 -65.65
CA ARG A 368 -86.69 26.45 -64.81
C ARG A 368 -85.96 27.75 -65.16
N GLY A 369 -85.88 28.67 -64.20
CA GLY A 369 -85.07 29.89 -64.33
C GLY A 369 -83.57 29.59 -64.35
N PRO A 370 -82.70 30.61 -64.28
CA PRO A 370 -81.25 30.45 -64.39
C PRO A 370 -80.56 29.87 -63.14
N ASN A 371 -81.32 29.60 -62.07
CA ASN A 371 -80.74 29.21 -60.78
C ASN A 371 -80.32 27.73 -60.75
N LEU A 372 -79.24 27.44 -60.01
CA LEU A 372 -78.79 26.08 -59.74
C LEU A 372 -79.70 25.38 -58.73
N TYR A 373 -79.81 24.06 -58.87
CA TYR A 373 -80.52 23.21 -57.92
C TYR A 373 -79.56 22.16 -57.38
N GLY A 374 -79.69 21.80 -56.10
CA GLY A 374 -78.79 20.84 -55.49
C GLY A 374 -79.37 20.06 -54.32
N TRP A 375 -78.85 18.85 -54.11
CA TRP A 375 -79.23 17.94 -53.02
C TRP A 375 -78.12 16.92 -52.78
N VAL A 376 -78.14 16.20 -51.65
CA VAL A 376 -77.20 15.12 -51.41
C VAL A 376 -77.76 13.82 -52.00
N ALA A 377 -76.90 13.05 -52.65
CA ALA A 377 -77.28 11.82 -53.33
C ALA A 377 -77.82 10.77 -52.34
N ARG A 378 -78.96 10.18 -52.69
CA ARG A 378 -79.64 9.10 -51.96
C ARG A 378 -79.83 7.86 -52.85
N GLU A 379 -80.47 6.84 -52.30
CA GLU A 379 -80.83 5.58 -52.99
C GLU A 379 -81.40 5.81 -54.39
N ASP A 380 -82.35 6.73 -54.55
CA ASP A 380 -83.01 6.96 -55.82
C ASP A 380 -82.11 7.64 -56.86
N ASP A 381 -81.17 8.50 -56.45
CA ASP A 381 -80.14 9.05 -57.35
C ASP A 381 -79.10 8.00 -57.76
N TYR A 382 -78.73 7.13 -56.81
CA TYR A 382 -77.79 6.04 -57.02
C TYR A 382 -78.34 5.00 -57.99
N ASP A 383 -79.63 4.68 -57.90
CA ASP A 383 -80.30 3.69 -58.75
C ASP A 383 -80.71 4.28 -60.11
N TYR A 384 -80.85 5.61 -60.23
CA TYR A 384 -81.27 6.27 -61.46
C TYR A 384 -80.44 5.85 -62.69
N GLU A 385 -81.12 5.39 -63.75
CA GLU A 385 -80.49 5.08 -65.03
C GLU A 385 -80.12 6.37 -65.77
N GLY A 386 -78.88 6.80 -65.58
CA GLY A 386 -78.31 7.96 -66.26
C GLY A 386 -76.89 8.26 -65.82
N ILE A 387 -76.31 9.33 -66.37
CA ILE A 387 -74.92 9.69 -66.11
C ILE A 387 -74.60 9.92 -64.63
N VAL A 388 -75.57 10.42 -63.85
CA VAL A 388 -75.44 10.64 -62.41
C VAL A 388 -75.39 9.30 -61.67
N GLY A 389 -76.42 8.45 -61.79
CA GLY A 389 -76.43 7.14 -61.12
C GLY A 389 -75.28 6.22 -61.55
N ASN A 390 -74.89 6.24 -62.83
CA ASN A 390 -73.70 5.52 -63.31
C ASN A 390 -72.40 6.01 -62.64
N HIS A 391 -72.28 7.32 -62.41
CA HIS A 391 -71.13 7.87 -61.71
C HIS A 391 -71.15 7.49 -60.23
N LEU A 392 -72.30 7.58 -59.57
CA LEU A 392 -72.46 7.24 -58.16
C LEU A 392 -72.14 5.76 -57.89
N ARG A 393 -72.67 4.83 -58.70
CA ARG A 393 -72.36 3.40 -58.61
C ARG A 393 -70.89 3.04 -58.82
N LYS A 394 -70.19 3.85 -59.63
CA LYS A 394 -68.76 3.61 -59.92
C LYS A 394 -67.85 4.10 -58.78
N ASN A 395 -68.27 5.12 -58.04
CA ASN A 395 -67.40 5.87 -57.14
C ASN A 395 -67.85 5.88 -55.67
N GLY A 396 -68.99 5.27 -55.35
CA GLY A 396 -69.49 5.15 -53.99
C GLY A 396 -70.43 3.96 -53.78
N ASP A 397 -70.73 3.70 -52.52
CA ASP A 397 -71.62 2.64 -52.07
C ASP A 397 -72.82 3.25 -51.32
N LEU A 398 -73.99 2.64 -51.41
CA LEU A 398 -75.12 3.01 -50.55
C LEU A 398 -74.92 2.45 -49.15
N LYS A 399 -74.85 3.34 -48.15
CA LYS A 399 -74.70 2.98 -46.74
C LYS A 399 -75.68 3.76 -45.87
N THR A 400 -76.12 3.14 -44.77
CA THR A 400 -76.81 3.85 -43.70
C THR A 400 -75.80 4.49 -42.75
N ILE A 401 -76.20 5.53 -42.03
CA ILE A 401 -75.38 6.17 -40.98
C ILE A 401 -74.94 5.12 -39.94
N ALA A 402 -75.83 4.20 -39.55
CA ALA A 402 -75.54 3.15 -38.58
C ALA A 402 -74.38 2.23 -39.01
N VAL A 403 -74.34 1.84 -40.29
CA VAL A 403 -73.24 0.99 -40.82
C VAL A 403 -71.91 1.75 -40.77
N ILE A 404 -71.88 3.01 -41.19
CA ILE A 404 -70.65 3.83 -41.18
C ILE A 404 -70.13 4.02 -39.75
N VAL A 405 -71.01 4.34 -38.79
CA VAL A 405 -70.66 4.46 -37.37
C VAL A 405 -70.09 3.13 -36.85
N SER A 406 -70.70 2.00 -37.19
CA SER A 406 -70.25 0.70 -36.72
C SER A 406 -68.87 0.28 -37.29
N GLU A 407 -68.58 0.61 -38.56
CA GLU A 407 -67.29 0.33 -39.19
C GLU A 407 -66.15 1.18 -38.58
N GLU A 408 -66.45 2.43 -38.19
CA GLU A 408 -65.48 3.28 -37.48
C GLU A 408 -65.27 2.84 -36.02
N GLY A 409 -66.35 2.46 -35.32
CA GLY A 409 -66.30 1.93 -33.96
C GLY A 409 -65.47 0.65 -33.85
N PHE A 410 -65.60 -0.26 -34.82
CA PHE A 410 -64.80 -1.49 -34.86
C PHE A 410 -63.29 -1.21 -34.90
N LYS A 411 -62.85 -0.22 -35.69
CA LYS A 411 -61.44 0.15 -35.80
C LYS A 411 -60.90 0.78 -34.50
N THR A 412 -61.74 1.55 -33.80
CA THR A 412 -61.35 2.12 -32.51
C THR A 412 -61.23 1.03 -31.45
N ASP A 413 -62.13 0.05 -31.44
CA ASP A 413 -62.12 -1.05 -30.49
C ASP A 413 -60.88 -1.95 -30.68
N GLU A 414 -60.54 -2.28 -31.95
CA GLU A 414 -59.32 -3.02 -32.28
C GLU A 414 -58.06 -2.30 -31.79
N LEU A 415 -57.99 -0.97 -31.94
CA LEU A 415 -56.86 -0.19 -31.43
C LEU A 415 -56.81 -0.21 -29.91
N VAL A 416 -57.95 -0.10 -29.23
CA VAL A 416 -58.03 -0.13 -27.77
C VAL A 416 -57.59 -1.49 -27.22
N GLU A 417 -57.98 -2.60 -27.86
CA GLU A 417 -57.56 -3.95 -27.48
C GLU A 417 -56.04 -4.14 -27.63
N ASN A 418 -55.47 -3.71 -28.76
CA ASN A 418 -54.03 -3.76 -28.99
C ASN A 418 -53.23 -2.90 -27.99
N LEU A 419 -53.76 -1.75 -27.60
CA LEU A 419 -53.12 -0.91 -26.58
C LEU A 419 -53.24 -1.53 -25.19
N ALA A 420 -54.39 -2.11 -24.84
CA ALA A 420 -54.60 -2.79 -23.57
C ALA A 420 -53.62 -3.97 -23.38
N THR A 421 -53.48 -4.83 -24.40
CA THR A 421 -52.52 -5.94 -24.37
C THR A 421 -51.08 -5.45 -24.22
N THR A 422 -50.71 -4.36 -24.90
CA THR A 422 -49.39 -3.73 -24.76
C THR A 422 -49.15 -3.19 -23.35
N ILE A 423 -50.17 -2.62 -22.71
CA ILE A 423 -50.09 -2.13 -21.32
C ILE A 423 -49.88 -3.30 -20.37
N GLU A 424 -50.66 -4.38 -20.52
CA GLU A 424 -50.53 -5.58 -19.69
C GLU A 424 -49.14 -6.22 -19.78
N ASP A 425 -48.57 -6.30 -21.00
CA ASP A 425 -47.21 -6.80 -21.20
C ASP A 425 -46.15 -5.92 -20.55
N LYS A 426 -46.31 -4.58 -20.64
CA LYS A 426 -45.39 -3.65 -19.98
C LYS A 426 -45.50 -3.74 -18.45
N ASP A 427 -46.69 -3.87 -17.92
CA ASP A 427 -46.92 -4.05 -16.48
C ASP A 427 -46.31 -5.36 -15.97
N ARG A 428 -46.38 -6.43 -16.76
CA ARG A 428 -45.71 -7.71 -16.48
C ARG A 428 -44.19 -7.52 -16.42
N HIS A 429 -43.59 -6.87 -17.41
CA HIS A 429 -42.15 -6.60 -17.41
C HIS A 429 -41.70 -5.69 -16.26
N LEU A 430 -42.48 -4.68 -15.90
CA LEU A 430 -42.17 -3.82 -14.75
C LEU A 430 -42.09 -4.62 -13.44
N LYS A 431 -43.03 -5.55 -13.22
CA LYS A 431 -43.00 -6.44 -12.05
C LYS A 431 -41.77 -7.37 -12.06
N GLU A 432 -41.39 -7.89 -13.21
CA GLU A 432 -40.17 -8.71 -13.35
C GLU A 432 -38.90 -7.92 -13.02
N TYR A 433 -38.81 -6.65 -13.46
CA TYR A 433 -37.69 -5.78 -13.14
C TYR A 433 -37.66 -5.40 -11.66
N GLU A 434 -38.82 -5.13 -11.05
CA GLU A 434 -38.93 -4.86 -9.61
C GLU A 434 -38.47 -6.07 -8.78
N TYR A 435 -38.88 -7.27 -9.15
CA TYR A 435 -38.42 -8.51 -8.50
C TYR A 435 -36.90 -8.67 -8.60
N LYS A 436 -36.34 -8.56 -9.82
CA LYS A 436 -34.89 -8.69 -10.04
C LYS A 436 -34.10 -7.62 -9.29
N TYR A 437 -34.59 -6.38 -9.27
CA TYR A 437 -33.97 -5.29 -8.52
C TYR A 437 -33.95 -5.58 -7.02
N ASN A 438 -35.06 -6.05 -6.45
CA ASN A 438 -35.14 -6.37 -5.04
C ASN A 438 -34.22 -7.55 -4.67
N GLU A 439 -34.15 -8.58 -5.53
CA GLU A 439 -33.27 -9.72 -5.36
C GLU A 439 -31.79 -9.30 -5.35
N THR A 440 -31.36 -8.51 -6.34
CA THR A 440 -29.97 -8.03 -6.42
C THR A 440 -29.62 -7.07 -5.29
N HIS A 441 -30.54 -6.20 -4.90
CA HIS A 441 -30.37 -5.28 -3.79
C HIS A 441 -30.20 -6.04 -2.46
N MET A 442 -30.99 -7.08 -2.21
CA MET A 442 -30.84 -7.92 -1.01
C MET A 442 -29.53 -8.69 -0.99
N PHE A 443 -29.11 -9.24 -2.14
CA PHE A 443 -27.80 -9.88 -2.27
C PHE A 443 -26.66 -8.90 -1.95
N PHE A 444 -26.74 -7.68 -2.45
CA PHE A 444 -25.73 -6.65 -2.19
C PHE A 444 -25.68 -6.25 -0.71
N ILE A 445 -26.82 -6.05 -0.06
CA ILE A 445 -26.89 -5.78 1.39
C ILE A 445 -26.21 -6.89 2.20
N ASN A 446 -26.47 -8.16 1.86
CA ASN A 446 -25.84 -9.28 2.55
C ASN A 446 -24.33 -9.28 2.36
N LEU A 447 -23.86 -9.03 1.14
CA LEU A 447 -22.43 -8.96 0.84
C LEU A 447 -21.73 -7.80 1.55
N MET A 448 -22.39 -6.63 1.64
CA MET A 448 -21.90 -5.51 2.44
C MET A 448 -21.76 -5.91 3.92
N HIS A 449 -22.77 -6.58 4.47
CA HIS A 449 -22.74 -7.03 5.86
C HIS A 449 -21.61 -8.03 6.13
N GLU A 450 -21.40 -9.00 5.24
CA GLU A 450 -20.28 -9.95 5.34
C GLU A 450 -18.93 -9.24 5.25
N ASN A 451 -18.79 -8.25 4.38
CA ASN A 451 -17.57 -7.46 4.25
C ASN A 451 -17.29 -6.65 5.52
N ASP A 452 -18.31 -6.00 6.10
CA ASP A 452 -18.18 -5.29 7.38
C ASP A 452 -17.74 -6.23 8.51
N GLN A 453 -18.30 -7.44 8.59
CA GLN A 453 -17.87 -8.44 9.57
C GLN A 453 -16.41 -8.86 9.38
N LEU A 454 -15.97 -9.04 8.13
CA LEU A 454 -14.56 -9.36 7.83
C LEU A 454 -13.64 -8.21 8.21
N HIS A 455 -14.01 -6.97 7.89
CA HIS A 455 -13.26 -5.78 8.28
C HIS A 455 -13.16 -5.65 9.80
N GLU A 456 -14.22 -5.92 10.55
CA GLU A 456 -14.17 -5.91 12.01
C GLU A 456 -13.26 -7.00 12.57
N LYS A 457 -13.30 -8.22 12.02
CA LYS A 457 -12.39 -9.31 12.42
C LYS A 457 -10.94 -8.94 12.17
N TYR A 458 -10.64 -8.46 10.96
CA TYR A 458 -9.29 -8.04 10.58
C TYR A 458 -8.78 -6.89 11.47
N LYS A 459 -9.62 -5.90 11.77
CA LYS A 459 -9.29 -4.81 12.68
C LYS A 459 -8.96 -5.33 14.09
N LYS A 460 -9.75 -6.29 14.60
CA LYS A 460 -9.49 -6.94 15.89
C LYS A 460 -8.15 -7.70 15.87
N GLU A 461 -7.86 -8.46 14.82
CA GLU A 461 -6.60 -9.18 14.70
C GLU A 461 -5.38 -8.26 14.65
N ILE A 462 -5.42 -7.17 13.86
CA ILE A 462 -4.34 -6.19 13.82
C ILE A 462 -4.10 -5.59 15.20
N THR A 463 -5.16 -5.16 15.89
CA THR A 463 -5.01 -4.54 17.22
C THR A 463 -4.44 -5.52 18.24
N GLN A 464 -4.84 -6.80 18.18
CA GLN A 464 -4.27 -7.85 19.02
C GLN A 464 -2.78 -8.08 18.72
N LEU A 465 -2.40 -8.18 17.45
CA LEU A 465 -1.00 -8.35 17.03
C LEU A 465 -0.12 -7.16 17.44
N GLN A 466 -0.63 -5.94 17.27
CA GLN A 466 0.05 -4.73 17.71
C GLN A 466 0.23 -4.72 19.23
N GLN A 467 -0.81 -5.09 19.98
CA GLN A 467 -0.74 -5.15 21.43
C GLN A 467 0.23 -6.24 21.91
N SER A 468 0.18 -7.44 21.33
CA SER A 468 1.12 -8.52 21.68
C SER A 468 2.56 -8.16 21.35
N SER A 469 2.78 -7.49 20.22
CA SER A 469 4.10 -6.98 19.82
C SER A 469 4.63 -5.94 20.82
N ARG A 470 3.80 -4.96 21.22
CA ARG A 470 4.18 -3.97 22.25
C ARG A 470 4.58 -4.63 23.56
N VAL A 471 3.77 -5.55 24.07
CA VAL A 471 4.06 -6.28 25.31
C VAL A 471 5.35 -7.10 25.19
N HIS A 472 5.60 -7.72 24.02
CA HIS A 472 6.84 -8.47 23.81
C HIS A 472 8.06 -7.55 23.78
N LEU A 473 7.97 -6.40 23.11
CA LEU A 473 9.03 -5.40 23.06
C LEU A 473 9.33 -4.82 24.45
N GLU A 474 8.31 -4.52 25.26
CA GLU A 474 8.50 -4.07 26.65
C GLU A 474 9.28 -5.10 27.47
N LYS A 475 8.95 -6.39 27.36
CA LYS A 475 9.70 -7.45 28.06
C LYS A 475 11.17 -7.50 27.64
N ILE A 476 11.45 -7.40 26.33
CA ILE A 476 12.83 -7.38 25.82
C ILE A 476 13.60 -6.18 26.39
N LEU A 477 12.96 -5.01 26.44
CA LEU A 477 13.59 -3.81 26.99
C LEU A 477 13.88 -3.96 28.48
N ASP A 478 12.94 -4.50 29.26
CA ASP A 478 13.13 -4.77 30.69
C ASP A 478 14.27 -5.77 30.94
N GLU A 479 14.34 -6.85 30.16
CA GLU A 479 15.41 -7.84 30.25
C GLU A 479 16.76 -7.23 29.87
N HIS A 480 16.80 -6.42 28.82
CA HIS A 480 18.00 -5.72 28.39
C HIS A 480 18.48 -4.71 29.43
N GLU A 481 17.59 -3.98 30.09
CA GLU A 481 17.93 -3.08 31.18
C GLU A 481 18.53 -3.84 32.37
N LYS A 482 17.91 -4.95 32.79
CA LYS A 482 18.45 -5.81 33.86
C LYS A 482 19.84 -6.35 33.52
N LEU A 483 20.02 -6.84 32.30
CA LEU A 483 21.31 -7.36 31.84
C LEU A 483 22.37 -6.26 31.82
N LYS A 484 22.01 -5.07 31.33
CA LYS A 484 22.89 -3.91 31.33
C LYS A 484 23.33 -3.53 32.74
N SER A 485 22.40 -3.43 33.70
CA SER A 485 22.73 -3.16 35.10
C SER A 485 23.64 -4.24 35.70
N SER A 486 23.41 -5.51 35.35
CA SER A 486 24.30 -6.61 35.77
C SER A 486 25.71 -6.47 35.20
N LEU A 487 25.85 -6.16 33.91
CA LEU A 487 27.15 -5.96 33.27
C LEU A 487 27.88 -4.74 33.85
N ASP A 488 27.16 -3.64 34.10
CA ASP A 488 27.74 -2.45 34.72
C ASP A 488 28.23 -2.79 36.14
N SER A 489 27.48 -3.57 36.91
CA SER A 489 27.92 -4.02 38.23
C SER A 489 29.20 -4.87 38.17
N GLN A 490 29.26 -5.88 37.29
CA GLN A 490 30.46 -6.69 37.06
C GLN A 490 31.65 -5.85 36.61
N ARG A 491 31.43 -4.87 35.74
CA ARG A 491 32.47 -3.94 35.30
C ARG A 491 33.05 -3.15 36.46
N THR A 492 32.19 -2.62 37.34
CA THR A 492 32.67 -1.87 38.52
C THR A 492 33.43 -2.76 39.51
N GLU A 493 33.05 -4.03 39.64
CA GLU A 493 33.76 -4.99 40.50
C GLU A 493 35.14 -5.33 39.93
N LEU A 494 35.22 -5.60 38.61
CA LEU A 494 36.50 -5.82 37.93
C LEU A 494 37.43 -4.61 38.02
N GLU A 495 36.89 -3.39 37.94
CA GLU A 495 37.67 -2.17 38.06
C GLU A 495 38.24 -1.99 39.48
N LYS A 496 37.47 -2.32 40.52
CA LYS A 496 37.98 -2.36 41.90
C LYS A 496 39.07 -3.41 42.06
N LEU A 497 38.84 -4.63 41.57
CA LEU A 497 39.83 -5.71 41.66
C LEU A 497 41.13 -5.34 40.95
N LYS A 498 41.05 -4.66 39.80
CA LYS A 498 42.21 -4.15 39.08
C LYS A 498 43.01 -3.15 39.92
N LEU A 499 42.33 -2.20 40.56
CA LEU A 499 42.99 -1.22 41.44
C LEU A 499 43.70 -1.90 42.62
N ASP A 500 43.06 -2.89 43.23
CA ASP A 500 43.66 -3.65 44.33
C ASP A 500 44.90 -4.44 43.88
N LEU A 501 44.84 -5.08 42.70
CA LEU A 501 45.99 -5.78 42.12
C LEU A 501 47.13 -4.84 41.77
N ASP A 502 46.84 -3.67 41.19
CA ASP A 502 47.85 -2.66 40.91
C ASP A 502 48.49 -2.14 42.21
N SER A 503 47.70 -1.93 43.26
CA SER A 503 48.21 -1.57 44.60
C SER A 503 49.15 -2.65 45.15
N GLN A 504 48.73 -3.91 45.15
CA GLN A 504 49.57 -5.03 45.61
C GLN A 504 50.85 -5.17 44.79
N ARG A 505 50.77 -4.99 43.47
CA ARG A 505 51.95 -5.01 42.59
C ARG A 505 52.95 -3.93 42.98
N THR A 506 52.49 -2.70 43.20
CA THR A 506 53.40 -1.61 43.63
C THR A 506 54.01 -1.88 45.00
N GLU A 507 53.30 -2.53 45.91
CA GLU A 507 53.83 -2.91 47.22
C GLU A 507 54.90 -4.01 47.09
N LEU A 508 54.65 -5.03 46.27
CA LEU A 508 55.62 -6.09 46.00
C LEU A 508 56.88 -5.55 45.31
N GLU A 509 56.73 -4.62 44.36
CA GLU A 509 57.86 -3.97 43.69
C GLU A 509 58.72 -3.17 44.69
N LYS A 510 58.10 -2.42 45.60
CA LYS A 510 58.81 -1.73 46.69
C LYS A 510 59.58 -2.71 47.58
N ARG A 511 58.94 -3.82 48.00
CA ARG A 511 59.60 -4.85 48.82
C ARG A 511 60.75 -5.52 48.08
N SER A 512 60.60 -5.78 46.77
CA SER A 512 61.65 -6.35 45.93
C SER A 512 62.87 -5.45 45.89
N ILE A 513 62.68 -4.15 45.63
CA ILE A 513 63.76 -3.16 45.62
C ILE A 513 64.45 -3.10 46.99
N GLU A 514 63.69 -3.12 48.10
CA GLU A 514 64.27 -3.11 49.46
C GLU A 514 65.14 -4.35 49.73
N LEU A 515 64.68 -5.53 49.30
CA LEU A 515 65.44 -6.78 49.44
C LEU A 515 66.71 -6.74 48.61
N GLU A 516 66.64 -6.30 47.36
CA GLU A 516 67.81 -6.15 46.47
C GLU A 516 68.84 -5.19 47.06
N MET A 517 68.41 -4.04 47.62
CA MET A 517 69.31 -3.12 48.32
C MET A 517 69.98 -3.77 49.53
N ARG A 518 69.24 -4.55 50.33
CA ARG A 518 69.77 -5.25 51.51
C ARG A 518 70.76 -6.35 51.12
N GLU A 519 70.50 -7.07 50.04
CA GLU A 519 71.41 -8.08 49.49
C GLU A 519 72.68 -7.45 48.93
N ALA A 520 72.56 -6.38 48.13
CA ALA A 520 73.70 -5.63 47.62
C ALA A 520 74.59 -5.10 48.76
N GLN A 521 73.97 -4.65 49.87
CA GLN A 521 74.69 -4.21 51.06
C GLN A 521 75.44 -5.37 51.74
N LYS A 522 74.80 -6.53 51.92
CA LYS A 522 75.44 -7.74 52.47
C LYS A 522 76.60 -8.21 51.59
N GLU A 523 76.42 -8.23 50.27
CA GLU A 523 77.46 -8.64 49.33
C GLU A 523 78.63 -7.64 49.31
N SER A 524 78.35 -6.34 49.39
CA SER A 524 79.39 -5.32 49.59
C SER A 524 80.20 -5.55 50.87
N GLN A 525 79.55 -5.87 51.99
CA GLN A 525 80.22 -6.20 53.25
C GLN A 525 81.08 -7.46 53.13
N LYS A 526 80.55 -8.51 52.48
CA LYS A 526 81.27 -9.76 52.25
C LYS A 526 82.53 -9.53 51.40
N ARG A 527 82.44 -8.79 50.30
CA ARG A 527 83.60 -8.44 49.46
C ARG A 527 84.68 -7.71 50.24
N LYS A 528 84.31 -6.74 51.09
CA LYS A 528 85.28 -6.04 51.97
C LYS A 528 86.01 -7.01 52.91
N LEU A 529 85.28 -7.96 53.51
CA LEU A 529 85.88 -8.98 54.38
C LEU A 529 86.82 -9.93 53.62
N GLU A 530 86.47 -10.30 52.38
CA GLU A 530 87.32 -11.15 51.53
C GLU A 530 88.58 -10.44 51.06
N GLU A 531 88.49 -9.16 50.68
CA GLU A 531 89.65 -8.32 50.33
C GLU A 531 90.63 -8.20 51.52
N GLU A 532 90.12 -7.98 52.74
CA GLU A 532 90.93 -7.96 53.96
C GLU A 532 91.61 -9.32 54.23
N ARG A 533 90.90 -10.43 54.00
CA ARG A 533 91.44 -11.80 54.13
C ARG A 533 92.58 -12.05 53.14
N GLU A 534 92.40 -11.69 51.87
CA GLU A 534 93.42 -11.93 50.84
C GLU A 534 94.69 -11.11 51.11
N LYS A 535 94.54 -9.84 51.51
CA LYS A 535 95.67 -8.99 51.88
C LYS A 535 96.47 -9.58 53.04
N GLY A 536 95.79 -10.08 54.09
CA GLY A 536 96.45 -10.71 55.23
C GLY A 536 97.20 -12.01 54.88
N LEU A 537 96.83 -12.69 53.79
CA LEU A 537 97.46 -13.95 53.38
C LEU A 537 98.67 -13.76 52.46
N ARG A 538 98.72 -12.68 51.66
CA ARG A 538 99.88 -12.35 50.80
C ARG A 538 101.11 -11.88 51.57
N GLU A 539 100.95 -11.40 52.81
CA GLU A 539 102.02 -10.75 53.58
C GLU A 539 102.85 -11.71 54.48
N SER A 540 102.79 -13.04 54.30
CA SER A 540 103.58 -14.01 55.09
C SER A 540 104.71 -14.68 54.28
N PRO A 541 105.97 -14.23 54.39
CA PRO A 541 107.10 -14.85 53.70
C PRO A 541 107.82 -15.84 54.62
N SER A 542 107.62 -17.15 54.42
CA SER A 542 108.65 -18.11 54.83
C SER A 542 108.55 -19.47 54.14
N THR A 543 109.56 -19.74 53.32
CA THR A 543 109.90 -20.99 52.62
C THR A 543 110.33 -22.14 53.56
N ARG A 544 110.05 -22.06 54.87
CA ARG A 544 110.26 -23.12 55.88
C ARG A 544 109.06 -23.31 56.82
N SER A 545 107.87 -22.90 56.41
CA SER A 545 106.65 -23.10 57.20
C SER A 545 106.23 -24.59 57.19
N LEU A 546 106.00 -25.16 58.39
CA LEU A 546 105.55 -26.55 58.57
C LEU A 546 104.16 -26.80 57.97
N ILE A 547 103.32 -25.77 58.02
CA ILE A 547 101.99 -25.72 57.41
C ILE A 547 102.01 -24.55 56.44
N GLY A 548 101.68 -24.79 55.17
CA GLY A 548 101.65 -23.75 54.14
C GLY A 548 100.64 -24.10 53.04
N VAL A 549 100.71 -23.39 51.92
CA VAL A 549 99.86 -23.67 50.76
C VAL A 549 100.67 -24.46 49.74
N ARG A 550 100.21 -25.66 49.37
CA ARG A 550 100.74 -26.45 48.26
C ARG A 550 99.82 -26.28 47.06
N ARG A 551 100.39 -26.13 45.88
CA ARG A 551 99.66 -26.00 44.62
C ARG A 551 99.48 -27.39 44.02
N MET A 552 98.28 -27.96 44.15
CA MET A 552 98.00 -29.32 43.70
C MET A 552 97.86 -29.36 42.19
N GLY A 553 98.59 -30.28 41.55
CA GLY A 553 98.66 -30.36 40.09
C GLY A 553 99.66 -29.41 39.44
N GLU A 554 100.50 -28.72 40.22
CA GLU A 554 101.64 -27.96 39.69
C GLU A 554 102.76 -28.92 39.27
N LEU A 555 103.27 -28.76 38.06
CA LEU A 555 104.31 -29.63 37.50
C LEU A 555 105.69 -29.22 38.04
N ASP A 556 106.45 -30.17 38.61
CA ASP A 556 107.83 -29.89 39.04
C ASP A 556 108.75 -29.84 37.81
N ILE A 557 109.44 -28.71 37.64
CA ILE A 557 110.36 -28.47 36.53
C ILE A 557 111.70 -29.21 36.70
N LYS A 558 112.10 -29.60 37.92
CA LYS A 558 113.43 -30.19 38.18
C LYS A 558 113.72 -31.45 37.37
N PRO A 559 112.80 -32.42 37.23
CA PRO A 559 113.03 -33.61 36.40
C PRO A 559 113.26 -33.27 34.92
N PHE A 560 112.60 -32.23 34.41
CA PHE A 560 112.83 -31.74 33.04
C PHE A 560 114.22 -31.11 32.89
N GLN A 561 114.68 -30.35 33.90
CA GLN A 561 116.03 -29.81 33.93
C GLN A 561 117.10 -30.91 33.95
N GLU A 562 116.89 -31.96 34.73
CA GLU A 562 117.82 -33.08 34.81
C GLU A 562 117.84 -33.92 33.52
N SER A 563 116.68 -34.17 32.92
CA SER A 563 116.59 -34.86 31.62
C SER A 563 117.27 -34.05 30.49
N CYS A 564 116.98 -32.75 30.37
CA CYS A 564 117.60 -31.90 29.36
C CYS A 564 119.12 -31.77 29.55
N LYS A 565 119.62 -31.72 30.81
CA LYS A 565 121.06 -31.72 31.09
C LYS A 565 121.79 -32.98 30.62
N ARG A 566 121.10 -34.13 30.52
CA ARG A 566 121.67 -35.38 29.97
C ARG A 566 121.68 -35.39 28.44
N LYS A 567 120.77 -34.62 27.80
CA LYS A 567 120.53 -34.65 26.36
C LYS A 567 121.28 -33.57 25.57
N TYR A 568 121.52 -32.41 26.17
CA TYR A 568 122.18 -31.26 25.51
C TYR A 568 123.57 -30.97 26.11
N SER A 569 124.54 -30.62 25.24
CA SER A 569 125.93 -30.35 25.65
C SER A 569 126.13 -28.96 26.28
N SER A 570 125.21 -28.03 26.05
CA SER A 570 125.24 -26.66 26.61
C SER A 570 124.27 -26.55 27.78
N MET A 571 124.75 -26.12 28.96
CA MET A 571 123.87 -25.92 30.13
C MET A 571 122.77 -24.89 29.88
N LYS A 572 123.05 -23.83 29.14
CA LYS A 572 122.07 -22.78 28.88
C LYS A 572 120.95 -23.27 27.96
N GLU A 573 121.32 -24.03 26.93
CA GLU A 573 120.37 -24.67 26.01
C GLU A 573 119.53 -25.73 26.74
N ALA A 574 120.15 -26.52 27.63
CA ALA A 574 119.44 -27.49 28.46
C ALA A 574 118.42 -26.84 29.42
N GLU A 575 118.73 -25.68 30.01
CA GLU A 575 117.81 -24.95 30.89
C GLU A 575 116.65 -24.30 30.13
N GLU A 576 116.95 -23.68 28.98
CA GLU A 576 115.92 -23.09 28.11
C GLU A 576 114.95 -24.19 27.62
N GLU A 577 115.46 -25.34 27.17
CA GLU A 577 114.60 -26.43 26.73
C GLU A 577 113.84 -27.14 27.85
N ALA A 578 114.40 -27.22 29.05
CA ALA A 578 113.66 -27.75 30.19
C ALA A 578 112.42 -26.91 30.53
N VAL A 579 112.51 -25.58 30.40
CA VAL A 579 111.36 -24.67 30.62
C VAL A 579 110.32 -24.85 29.52
N VAL A 580 110.74 -24.90 28.25
CA VAL A 580 109.83 -25.08 27.12
C VAL A 580 109.08 -26.42 27.23
N LEU A 581 109.81 -27.48 27.54
CA LEU A 581 109.26 -28.82 27.67
C LEU A 581 108.31 -28.92 28.87
N CYS A 582 108.68 -28.38 30.03
CA CYS A 582 107.81 -28.32 31.20
C CYS A 582 106.52 -27.54 30.90
N SER A 583 106.61 -26.37 30.26
CA SER A 583 105.43 -25.58 29.86
C SER A 583 104.51 -26.32 28.89
N THR A 584 105.09 -27.05 27.93
CA THR A 584 104.33 -27.85 26.96
C THR A 584 103.51 -28.94 27.68
N TRP A 585 104.12 -29.61 28.66
CA TRP A 585 103.44 -30.62 29.48
C TRP A 585 102.42 -30.02 30.42
N GLU A 586 102.66 -28.84 30.97
CA GLU A 586 101.63 -28.12 31.73
C GLU A 586 100.40 -27.75 30.87
N ASP A 587 100.61 -27.37 29.61
CA ASP A 587 99.51 -27.06 28.70
C ASP A 587 98.70 -28.30 28.35
N TYR A 588 99.35 -29.45 28.14
CA TYR A 588 98.64 -30.72 28.04
C TYR A 588 97.85 -31.05 29.30
N LEU A 589 98.42 -30.89 30.50
CA LEU A 589 97.72 -31.14 31.76
C LEU A 589 96.44 -30.29 31.93
N ARG A 590 96.45 -29.07 31.38
CA ARG A 590 95.31 -28.12 31.40
C ARG A 590 94.30 -28.37 30.28
N ASP A 591 94.65 -29.14 29.25
CA ASP A 591 93.78 -29.47 28.14
C ASP A 591 92.59 -30.35 28.60
N PRO A 592 91.34 -29.86 28.50
CA PRO A 592 90.17 -30.64 28.87
C PRO A 592 89.98 -31.90 28.01
N GLU A 593 90.47 -31.90 26.77
CA GLU A 593 90.32 -33.01 25.82
C GLU A 593 91.33 -34.13 26.06
N TRP A 594 92.40 -33.88 26.81
CA TRP A 594 93.38 -34.91 27.19
C TRP A 594 93.09 -35.50 28.58
N HIS A 595 92.63 -36.75 28.59
CA HIS A 595 92.28 -37.49 29.80
C HIS A 595 92.79 -38.93 29.74
N PRO A 596 94.09 -39.17 29.98
CA PRO A 596 94.71 -40.49 29.80
C PRO A 596 94.46 -41.40 31.02
N PHE A 597 93.19 -41.60 31.36
CA PHE A 597 92.73 -42.54 32.39
C PHE A 597 91.83 -43.61 31.76
N LYS A 598 91.95 -44.84 32.24
CA LYS A 598 91.05 -45.95 31.95
C LYS A 598 90.34 -46.37 33.24
N VAL A 599 89.07 -46.72 33.13
CA VAL A 599 88.29 -47.21 34.27
C VAL A 599 88.45 -48.71 34.39
N ILE A 600 88.91 -49.18 35.55
CA ILE A 600 88.93 -50.60 35.90
C ILE A 600 87.99 -50.87 37.07
N GLU A 601 87.45 -52.07 37.14
CA GLU A 601 86.63 -52.50 38.28
C GLU A 601 87.49 -53.31 39.25
N VAL A 602 87.66 -52.78 40.47
CA VAL A 602 88.38 -53.45 41.55
C VAL A 602 87.47 -53.46 42.78
N ASN A 603 87.10 -54.65 43.27
CA ASN A 603 86.22 -54.85 44.45
C ASN A 603 84.85 -54.15 44.33
N ASN A 604 84.15 -54.29 43.19
CA ASN A 604 82.85 -53.64 42.90
C ASN A 604 82.87 -52.09 43.01
N LYS A 605 84.05 -51.48 42.80
CA LYS A 605 84.20 -50.02 42.66
C LYS A 605 84.98 -49.72 41.38
N HIS A 606 84.42 -48.85 40.54
CA HIS A 606 85.09 -48.31 39.37
C HIS A 606 86.19 -47.33 39.82
N GLN A 607 87.43 -47.61 39.44
CA GLN A 607 88.59 -46.76 39.72
C GLN A 607 89.25 -46.35 38.41
N GLU A 608 89.52 -45.05 38.27
CA GLU A 608 90.31 -44.50 37.16
C GLU A 608 91.79 -44.72 37.44
N ILE A 609 92.45 -45.51 36.59
CA ILE A 609 93.90 -45.68 36.58
C ILE A 609 94.47 -45.07 35.32
N ILE A 610 95.75 -44.71 35.32
CA ILE A 610 96.40 -44.13 34.15
C ILE A 610 96.40 -45.14 33.01
N ASN A 611 96.08 -44.67 31.81
CA ASN A 611 96.19 -45.45 30.60
C ASN A 611 97.63 -45.36 30.07
N GLU A 612 98.47 -46.33 30.45
CA GLU A 612 99.86 -46.42 29.98
C GLU A 612 99.99 -46.61 28.45
N GLU A 613 98.89 -46.92 27.76
CA GLU A 613 98.88 -47.03 26.29
C GLU A 613 98.69 -45.68 25.56
N ASP A 614 98.43 -44.60 26.29
CA ASP A 614 98.26 -43.24 25.73
C ASP A 614 99.51 -42.78 24.96
N GLU A 615 99.29 -42.24 23.75
CA GLU A 615 100.37 -41.87 22.82
C GLU A 615 101.29 -40.79 23.40
N LYS A 616 100.73 -39.77 24.08
CA LYS A 616 101.54 -38.71 24.70
C LYS A 616 102.29 -39.26 25.90
N LEU A 617 101.67 -40.08 26.76
CA LEU A 617 102.37 -40.70 27.89
C LEU A 617 103.49 -41.65 27.45
N LYS A 618 103.36 -42.33 26.30
CA LYS A 618 104.44 -43.12 25.69
C LYS A 618 105.61 -42.25 25.24
N GLU A 619 105.33 -41.13 24.56
CA GLU A 619 106.34 -40.15 24.15
C GLU A 619 107.10 -39.58 25.37
N LEU A 620 106.39 -39.33 26.46
CA LEU A 620 106.99 -38.90 27.73
C LEU A 620 107.92 -39.96 28.35
N GLY A 621 107.60 -41.25 28.16
CA GLY A 621 108.43 -42.36 28.62
C GLY A 621 109.81 -42.39 27.97
N GLU A 622 109.93 -41.94 26.73
CA GLU A 622 111.22 -41.84 26.00
C GLU A 622 112.09 -40.68 26.50
N LEU A 623 111.48 -39.70 27.18
CA LEU A 623 112.15 -38.50 27.70
C LEU A 623 112.80 -38.73 29.09
N GLY A 624 112.43 -39.79 29.79
CA GLY A 624 113.02 -40.19 31.07
C GLY A 624 111.98 -40.56 32.12
N GLU A 625 112.32 -41.51 32.99
CA GLU A 625 111.44 -42.00 34.06
C GLU A 625 111.09 -40.90 35.08
N GLU A 626 112.02 -40.00 35.38
CA GLU A 626 111.78 -38.93 36.36
C GLU A 626 110.79 -37.88 35.83
N THR A 627 110.88 -37.53 34.54
CA THR A 627 109.93 -36.63 33.86
C THR A 627 108.55 -37.27 33.75
N TYR A 628 108.49 -38.57 33.45
CA TYR A 628 107.24 -39.33 33.42
C TYR A 628 106.51 -39.29 34.76
N ASN A 629 107.22 -39.60 35.85
CA ASN A 629 106.64 -39.61 37.20
C ASN A 629 106.16 -38.22 37.65
N ALA A 630 106.85 -37.14 37.26
CA ALA A 630 106.45 -35.78 37.59
C ALA A 630 105.10 -35.39 36.95
N VAL A 631 104.93 -35.65 35.65
CA VAL A 631 103.68 -35.38 34.92
C VAL A 631 102.55 -36.26 35.44
N ILE A 632 102.82 -37.55 35.67
CA ILE A 632 101.83 -38.48 36.22
C ILE A 632 101.35 -38.03 37.60
N THR A 633 102.25 -37.54 38.45
CA THR A 633 101.90 -37.03 39.78
C THR A 633 101.01 -35.79 39.67
N ALA A 634 101.40 -34.82 38.83
CA ALA A 634 100.61 -33.62 38.60
C ALA A 634 99.22 -33.96 38.03
N LEU A 635 99.14 -34.89 37.07
CA LEU A 635 97.89 -35.35 36.48
C LEU A 635 96.96 -36.03 37.50
N ARG A 636 97.49 -36.89 38.36
CA ARG A 636 96.73 -37.52 39.45
C ARG A 636 96.20 -36.48 40.44
N GLU A 637 97.04 -35.53 40.84
CA GLU A 637 96.64 -34.45 41.74
C GLU A 637 95.55 -33.56 41.12
N MET A 638 95.63 -33.23 39.83
CA MET A 638 94.56 -32.48 39.15
C MET A 638 93.24 -33.26 39.12
N ASN A 639 93.28 -34.57 38.90
CA ASN A 639 92.06 -35.39 38.89
C ASN A 639 91.45 -35.58 40.30
N GLU A 640 92.27 -35.57 41.35
CA GLU A 640 91.81 -35.68 42.74
C GLU A 640 91.24 -34.35 43.26
N TYR A 641 91.93 -33.22 43.02
CA TYR A 641 91.60 -31.94 43.63
C TYR A 641 90.78 -31.01 42.72
N ASN A 642 90.80 -31.18 41.40
CA ASN A 642 90.06 -30.33 40.46
C ASN A 642 89.66 -31.05 39.16
N ARG A 643 88.96 -32.19 39.31
CA ARG A 643 88.56 -33.06 38.20
C ARG A 643 87.92 -32.33 37.01
N SER A 644 87.02 -31.38 37.28
CA SER A 644 86.26 -30.68 36.24
C SER A 644 86.91 -29.37 35.78
N GLY A 645 87.66 -28.68 36.65
CA GLY A 645 88.17 -27.35 36.36
C GLY A 645 89.55 -27.32 35.71
N ARG A 646 90.37 -28.38 35.88
CA ARG A 646 91.73 -28.50 35.30
C ARG A 646 92.65 -27.28 35.52
N TYR A 647 92.44 -26.52 36.59
CA TYR A 647 93.36 -25.47 37.06
C TYR A 647 94.00 -25.87 38.39
N ILE A 648 95.19 -25.32 38.66
CA ILE A 648 95.94 -25.57 39.90
C ILE A 648 95.12 -25.11 41.11
N VAL A 649 94.89 -26.00 42.07
CA VAL A 649 94.15 -25.67 43.30
C VAL A 649 95.13 -25.47 44.46
N PRO A 650 95.10 -24.29 45.12
CA PRO A 650 95.86 -24.09 46.34
C PRO A 650 95.21 -24.86 47.49
N GLU A 651 95.97 -25.74 48.14
CA GLU A 651 95.53 -26.52 49.28
C GLU A 651 96.39 -26.27 50.50
N LEU A 652 95.75 -26.24 51.67
CA LEU A 652 96.48 -26.14 52.93
C LEU A 652 97.20 -27.47 53.18
N TRP A 653 98.52 -27.43 53.26
CA TRP A 653 99.37 -28.61 53.26
C TRP A 653 100.27 -28.65 54.49
N ASN A 654 100.38 -29.83 55.08
CA ASN A 654 101.35 -30.12 56.12
C ASN A 654 102.58 -30.75 55.46
N PHE A 655 103.62 -29.92 55.27
CA PHE A 655 104.85 -30.34 54.61
C PHE A 655 105.68 -31.31 55.45
N LYS A 656 105.42 -31.41 56.77
CA LYS A 656 106.06 -32.41 57.63
C LYS A 656 105.47 -33.80 57.42
N ASP A 657 104.14 -33.88 57.37
CA ASP A 657 103.42 -35.15 57.31
C ASP A 657 103.08 -35.58 55.87
N GLY A 658 103.39 -34.75 54.86
CA GLY A 658 103.16 -35.05 53.45
C GLY A 658 101.67 -35.20 53.09
N ARG A 659 100.77 -34.51 53.79
CA ARG A 659 99.32 -34.59 53.59
C ARG A 659 98.61 -33.25 53.72
N LYS A 660 97.35 -33.19 53.26
CA LYS A 660 96.45 -32.06 53.51
C LYS A 660 96.37 -31.75 55.01
N ALA A 661 96.56 -30.48 55.35
CA ALA A 661 96.46 -29.99 56.71
C ALA A 661 94.98 -29.75 57.07
N THR A 662 94.62 -30.09 58.31
CA THR A 662 93.29 -29.82 58.84
C THR A 662 93.14 -28.36 59.23
N LEU A 663 91.89 -27.85 59.26
CA LEU A 663 91.60 -26.50 59.74
C LEU A 663 92.17 -26.26 61.15
N LYS A 664 92.10 -27.26 62.03
CA LYS A 664 92.68 -27.21 63.37
C LYS A 664 94.20 -27.04 63.35
N GLU A 665 94.91 -27.71 62.46
CA GLU A 665 96.35 -27.57 62.27
C GLU A 665 96.71 -26.19 61.73
N GLY A 666 95.98 -25.69 60.73
CA GLY A 666 96.16 -24.34 60.18
C GLY A 666 95.94 -23.24 61.21
N VAL A 667 94.82 -23.30 61.96
CA VAL A 667 94.53 -22.35 63.03
C VAL A 667 95.57 -22.44 64.15
N SER A 668 95.99 -23.64 64.53
CA SER A 668 97.03 -23.83 65.56
C SER A 668 98.39 -23.29 65.12
N PHE A 669 98.73 -23.40 63.83
CA PHE A 669 99.95 -22.83 63.24
C PHE A 669 99.90 -21.30 63.26
N ILE A 670 98.82 -20.69 62.77
CA ILE A 670 98.62 -19.23 62.78
C ILE A 670 98.66 -18.69 64.22
N LEU A 671 98.00 -19.38 65.17
CA LEU A 671 98.03 -18.99 66.59
C LEU A 671 99.44 -19.08 67.19
N ARG A 672 100.26 -20.04 66.76
CA ARG A 672 101.65 -20.19 67.21
C ARG A 672 102.55 -19.11 66.61
N GLU A 673 102.45 -18.85 65.31
CA GLU A 673 103.15 -17.74 64.63
C GLU A 673 102.76 -16.39 65.24
N TRP A 674 101.48 -16.18 65.52
CA TRP A 674 100.98 -14.97 66.20
C TRP A 674 101.60 -14.80 67.59
N LYS A 675 101.68 -15.88 68.40
CA LYS A 675 102.34 -15.86 69.72
C LYS A 675 103.85 -15.57 69.60
N LEU A 676 104.53 -16.12 68.59
CA LEU A 676 105.96 -15.87 68.33
C LEU A 676 106.23 -14.43 67.86
N HIS A 677 105.40 -13.88 66.97
CA HIS A 677 105.47 -12.49 66.55
C HIS A 677 105.14 -11.50 67.68
N LYS A 678 104.24 -11.88 68.60
CA LYS A 678 103.94 -11.09 69.81
C LYS A 678 105.16 -10.95 70.73
N HIS A 679 106.01 -11.99 70.83
CA HIS A 679 107.25 -11.94 71.62
C HIS A 679 108.42 -11.21 70.91
N LYS A 680 108.44 -11.13 69.57
CA LYS A 680 109.46 -10.36 68.81
C LYS A 680 109.23 -8.84 68.80
N ARG A 681 108.03 -8.37 69.12
CA ARG A 681 107.71 -6.92 69.22
C ARG A 681 107.96 -6.34 70.63
N THR A 682 108.54 -7.11 71.55
CA THR A 682 108.77 -6.70 72.96
C THR A 682 110.25 -6.62 73.34
N ILE A 683 111.12 -6.25 72.41
CA ILE A 683 112.49 -5.77 72.69
C ILE A 683 112.69 -4.45 71.96
#